data_AF-A0A928HBE2-F1
#
_entry.id   AF-A0A928HBE2-F1
#
_cell.length_a   1.000
_cell.length_b   1.000
_cell.length_c   1.000
_cell.angle_alpha   90.00
_cell.angle_beta   90.00
_cell.angle_gamma   90.00
#
_symmetry.space_group_name_H-M   'P 1'
#
loop_
_entity.id
_entity.type
_entity.pdbx_description
1 polymer ?
#
loop_
_entity_poly.entity_id
_entity_poly.type
_entity_poly.pdbx_seq_one_letter_code
_entity_poly.pdbx_strand_id
1 'polypeptide(L)'
;MFKFKNTVILLFCFFAFGCEQKQKNEDLGIPKDVYDSICTQAQKNFSSNKSHAQAYINKQIESYKEFSAYMPSLPAEEYGKIIKYAKDMVGDDYTELYAEVVEMSRMAVDVKEQLDKLSVEDAKFIKSFFNDSNAVEYKSSLNRAKEWFVVLEDMNFVSRHFEKDEFLAIKKRFLENERNTPNDVMPKFYAQTRAVGKVKAFTLRDVPRAKMEEVRALMQQQYPFDFVAQLDAMQKFDFSKYKEDSNKKQNISPLEKSMRVKAEQIFRDCVFTKRGEADNIDVAVLVKMNGKTVVLCSKNYIPQKMPVVFGNSLGQISCSKAFVSDDYPMVIMIPDEEPKMFEPIEIISQLECRDLHKKSLYLIAPDKGGFTGKPVRVFSEDLKYLNFSVDDTPKTRRMQNIRKLDRDAEKIVIDIIDSFDIGENAIVFDAESRKLVSIALRYYAYGMIDIGGKTGNIIGHEKSEIPDFVSFVRQFDGVVGSTPYPPLSSVRFIRMTDMKNWKRLDVPSFWKQKNAIRKYTDVNNEYLKFFIRGSYGEALRSFRLSGIARKYKNDFESRHISRSSFERRYEAFVIEVLHSMRIDMNKLDGLYISPDKIYSIYRGEFAYQKALRQSMYDYMKEYIKDGNVTAFIDQGINVNGNDSGGTINNVNRGGIKRGTNIKYK
;
A
#
# COMPACT_ATOMS: atom_id res chain seq x y z
N MET A 1 -18.79 -16.27 -80.86
CA MET A 1 -20.24 -16.25 -80.61
C MET A 1 -20.79 -17.63 -80.95
N PHE A 2 -21.12 -18.48 -79.96
CA PHE A 2 -21.57 -19.88 -80.14
C PHE A 2 -20.46 -20.79 -80.79
N LYS A 3 -20.43 -22.13 -80.71
CA LYS A 3 -21.14 -23.11 -79.85
C LYS A 3 -20.27 -24.39 -79.64
N PHE A 4 -20.30 -24.91 -78.41
CA PHE A 4 -20.39 -26.34 -78.02
C PHE A 4 -19.80 -27.52 -78.84
N LYS A 5 -18.93 -28.29 -78.14
CA LYS A 5 -19.03 -29.73 -77.77
C LYS A 5 -18.73 -30.91 -78.74
N ASN A 6 -18.06 -31.90 -78.12
CA ASN A 6 -18.24 -33.37 -78.16
C ASN A 6 -17.62 -34.28 -79.27
N THR A 7 -16.65 -35.10 -78.84
CA THR A 7 -16.52 -36.57 -79.06
C THR A 7 -15.52 -37.08 -77.99
N VAL A 8 -15.74 -38.04 -77.07
CA VAL A 8 -16.42 -39.37 -76.97
C VAL A 8 -15.40 -40.54 -76.90
N ILE A 9 -15.31 -41.17 -75.71
CA ILE A 9 -14.93 -42.58 -75.41
C ILE A 9 -15.64 -42.91 -74.06
N LEU A 10 -16.41 -43.97 -73.78
CA LEU A 10 -16.88 -45.16 -74.52
C LEU A 10 -16.11 -46.50 -74.33
N LEU A 11 -16.13 -47.05 -73.09
CA LEU A 11 -16.10 -48.49 -72.73
C LEU A 11 -16.85 -48.62 -71.37
N PHE A 12 -17.86 -49.48 -71.15
CA PHE A 12 -17.93 -50.97 -71.13
C PHE A 12 -17.08 -51.62 -70.00
N CYS A 13 -17.53 -52.62 -69.23
CA CYS A 13 -18.64 -53.58 -69.44
C CYS A 13 -19.33 -54.07 -68.13
N PHE A 14 -20.29 -55.01 -68.25
CA PHE A 14 -21.04 -55.72 -67.18
C PHE A 14 -20.12 -56.66 -66.35
N PHE A 15 -20.46 -57.24 -65.18
CA PHE A 15 -21.74 -57.59 -64.50
C PHE A 15 -21.72 -57.11 -63.00
N ALA A 16 -22.57 -57.49 -62.02
CA ALA A 16 -23.50 -58.62 -61.81
C ALA A 16 -24.65 -58.33 -60.79
N PHE A 17 -25.28 -59.40 -60.28
CA PHE A 17 -26.40 -59.45 -59.32
C PHE A 17 -26.05 -59.17 -57.85
N GLY A 18 -26.97 -58.50 -57.13
CA GLY A 18 -27.04 -58.44 -55.66
C GLY A 18 -28.28 -57.65 -55.21
N CYS A 19 -29.12 -58.19 -54.33
CA CYS A 19 -30.48 -57.71 -54.06
C CYS A 19 -30.61 -56.21 -53.71
N GLU A 20 -31.72 -55.60 -54.17
CA GLU A 20 -32.07 -54.23 -53.79
C GLU A 20 -32.38 -54.10 -52.29
N GLN A 21 -31.65 -53.22 -51.62
CA GLN A 21 -32.33 -52.15 -50.89
C GLN A 21 -31.88 -50.81 -51.46
N LYS A 22 -32.72 -50.24 -52.33
CA LYS A 22 -32.70 -48.80 -52.62
C LYS A 22 -33.12 -48.06 -51.35
N GLN A 23 -32.17 -47.80 -50.44
CA GLN A 23 -32.27 -46.55 -49.69
C GLN A 23 -32.38 -45.42 -50.71
N LYS A 24 -33.30 -44.50 -50.50
CA LYS A 24 -33.39 -43.33 -51.36
C LYS A 24 -32.06 -42.59 -51.30
N ASN A 25 -31.53 -42.21 -52.45
CA ASN A 25 -30.76 -40.98 -52.52
C ASN A 25 -31.75 -39.82 -52.33
N GLU A 26 -32.11 -39.56 -51.07
CA GLU A 26 -32.41 -38.19 -50.67
C GLU A 26 -31.13 -37.40 -50.91
N ASP A 27 -31.25 -36.20 -51.48
CA ASP A 27 -30.09 -35.43 -51.92
C ASP A 27 -29.31 -34.98 -50.68
N LEU A 28 -28.26 -35.73 -50.34
CA LEU A 28 -27.52 -35.56 -49.09
C LEU A 28 -26.81 -34.19 -49.02
N GLY A 29 -26.75 -33.43 -50.12
CA GLY A 29 -26.16 -32.08 -50.17
C GLY A 29 -24.64 -32.09 -50.02
N ILE A 30 -23.98 -33.19 -50.36
CA ILE A 30 -22.53 -33.40 -50.25
C ILE A 30 -22.01 -34.12 -51.51
N PRO A 31 -20.74 -33.92 -51.92
CA PRO A 31 -20.14 -34.65 -53.03
C PRO A 31 -20.06 -36.17 -52.77
N LYS A 32 -20.19 -36.97 -53.83
CA LYS A 32 -20.20 -38.45 -53.71
C LYS A 32 -18.86 -38.99 -53.23
N ASP A 33 -17.76 -38.43 -53.71
CA ASP A 33 -16.39 -38.75 -53.32
C ASP A 33 -16.13 -38.49 -51.82
N VAL A 34 -16.70 -37.41 -51.26
CA VAL A 34 -16.67 -37.12 -49.82
C VAL A 34 -17.46 -38.18 -49.05
N TYR A 35 -18.66 -38.53 -49.49
CA TYR A 35 -19.50 -39.56 -48.85
C TYR A 35 -18.83 -40.95 -48.89
N ASP A 36 -18.32 -41.36 -50.05
CA ASP A 36 -17.64 -42.64 -50.23
C ASP A 36 -16.37 -42.73 -49.34
N SER A 37 -15.64 -41.61 -49.15
CA SER A 37 -14.52 -41.53 -48.21
C SER A 37 -14.95 -41.68 -46.75
N ILE A 38 -15.97 -40.94 -46.30
CA ILE A 38 -16.55 -41.04 -44.95
C ILE A 38 -17.02 -42.47 -44.65
N CYS A 39 -17.72 -43.11 -45.59
CA CYS A 39 -18.15 -44.50 -45.46
C CYS A 39 -16.98 -45.48 -45.37
N THR A 40 -15.91 -45.26 -46.14
CA THR A 40 -14.69 -46.08 -46.08
C THR A 40 -14.00 -45.98 -44.72
N GLN A 41 -13.88 -44.77 -44.16
CA GLN A 41 -13.33 -44.56 -42.81
C GLN A 41 -14.22 -45.19 -41.72
N ALA A 42 -15.54 -45.05 -41.84
CA ALA A 42 -16.50 -45.65 -40.91
C ALA A 42 -16.39 -47.19 -40.87
N GLN A 43 -16.27 -47.83 -42.04
CA GLN A 43 -16.07 -49.28 -42.15
C GLN A 43 -14.73 -49.73 -41.56
N LYS A 44 -13.66 -48.95 -41.77
CA LYS A 44 -12.34 -49.22 -41.18
C LYS A 44 -12.35 -49.13 -39.65
N ASN A 45 -12.99 -48.10 -39.11
CA ASN A 45 -12.94 -47.78 -37.67
C ASN A 45 -13.99 -48.55 -36.84
N PHE A 46 -15.12 -48.96 -37.44
CA PHE A 46 -16.26 -49.57 -36.74
C PHE A 46 -16.76 -50.87 -37.40
N SER A 47 -15.84 -51.65 -37.99
CA SER A 47 -16.11 -52.88 -38.75
C SER A 47 -17.03 -53.90 -38.06
N SER A 48 -17.00 -53.97 -36.72
CA SER A 48 -17.83 -54.88 -35.90
C SER A 48 -19.13 -54.28 -35.37
N ASN A 49 -19.37 -52.97 -35.49
CA ASN A 49 -20.55 -52.30 -34.93
C ASN A 49 -21.17 -51.29 -35.91
N LYS A 50 -22.16 -51.78 -36.67
CA LYS A 50 -22.91 -50.99 -37.66
C LYS A 50 -23.63 -49.77 -37.08
N SER A 51 -24.03 -49.80 -35.80
CA SER A 51 -24.70 -48.66 -35.15
C SER A 51 -23.71 -47.51 -34.94
N HIS A 52 -22.51 -47.80 -34.44
CA HIS A 52 -21.46 -46.80 -34.26
C HIS A 52 -20.93 -46.30 -35.62
N ALA A 53 -20.81 -47.19 -36.62
CA ALA A 53 -20.47 -46.79 -37.99
C ALA A 53 -21.47 -45.75 -38.56
N GLN A 54 -22.78 -45.99 -38.42
CA GLN A 54 -23.80 -45.05 -38.90
C GLN A 54 -23.80 -43.74 -38.11
N ALA A 55 -23.63 -43.79 -36.78
CA ALA A 55 -23.54 -42.59 -35.95
C ALA A 55 -22.32 -41.72 -36.33
N TYR A 56 -21.18 -42.34 -36.63
CA TYR A 56 -20.00 -41.64 -37.15
C TYR A 56 -20.27 -41.03 -38.52
N ILE A 57 -20.82 -41.79 -39.48
CA ILE A 57 -21.18 -41.28 -40.82
C ILE A 57 -22.08 -40.04 -40.71
N ASN A 58 -23.14 -40.10 -39.91
CA ASN A 58 -24.08 -38.99 -39.73
C ASN A 58 -23.36 -37.72 -39.21
N LYS A 59 -22.53 -37.86 -38.17
CA LYS A 59 -21.77 -36.75 -37.58
C LYS A 59 -20.75 -36.14 -38.56
N GLN A 60 -20.09 -36.97 -39.37
CA GLN A 60 -19.14 -36.49 -40.39
C GLN A 60 -19.85 -35.73 -41.52
N ILE A 61 -21.03 -36.18 -41.95
CA ILE A 61 -21.88 -35.49 -42.94
C ILE A 61 -22.38 -34.14 -42.41
N GLU A 62 -22.78 -34.08 -41.13
CA GLU A 62 -23.18 -32.85 -40.46
C GLU A 62 -22.01 -31.86 -40.36
N SER A 63 -20.86 -32.31 -39.87
CA SER A 63 -19.64 -31.50 -39.74
C SER A 63 -19.13 -31.01 -41.11
N TYR A 64 -19.21 -31.82 -42.17
CA TYR A 64 -18.88 -31.40 -43.53
C TYR A 64 -19.79 -30.26 -44.03
N LYS A 65 -21.09 -30.29 -43.71
CA LYS A 65 -22.04 -29.24 -44.10
C LYS A 65 -21.76 -27.93 -43.36
N GLU A 66 -21.50 -28.00 -42.05
CA GLU A 66 -21.12 -26.81 -41.29
C GLU A 66 -19.80 -26.22 -41.80
N PHE A 67 -18.78 -27.04 -42.04
CA PHE A 67 -17.52 -26.64 -42.67
C PHE A 67 -17.73 -25.98 -44.05
N SER A 68 -18.55 -26.60 -44.91
CA SER A 68 -18.82 -26.08 -46.27
C SER A 68 -19.62 -24.78 -46.28
N ALA A 69 -20.37 -24.49 -45.20
CA ALA A 69 -21.09 -23.23 -44.99
C ALA A 69 -20.26 -22.17 -44.23
N TYR A 70 -19.11 -22.54 -43.65
CA TYR A 70 -18.31 -21.64 -42.83
C TYR A 70 -17.53 -20.64 -43.69
N MET A 71 -17.80 -19.35 -43.46
CA MET A 71 -17.16 -18.23 -44.16
C MET A 71 -16.66 -17.18 -43.14
N PRO A 72 -15.39 -17.26 -42.68
CA PRO A 72 -14.82 -16.28 -41.77
C PRO A 72 -14.50 -14.95 -42.48
N SER A 73 -14.29 -13.88 -41.70
CA SER A 73 -13.95 -12.52 -42.16
C SER A 73 -12.48 -12.38 -42.63
N LEU A 74 -11.98 -13.37 -43.35
CA LEU A 74 -10.59 -13.48 -43.82
C LEU A 74 -10.50 -13.36 -45.36
N PRO A 75 -9.36 -12.90 -45.91
CA PRO A 75 -9.03 -13.04 -47.32
C PRO A 75 -9.05 -14.51 -47.75
N ALA A 76 -9.52 -14.80 -48.97
CA ALA A 76 -9.64 -16.17 -49.48
C ALA A 76 -8.31 -16.95 -49.50
N GLU A 77 -7.18 -16.27 -49.71
CA GLU A 77 -5.83 -16.85 -49.66
C GLU A 77 -5.45 -17.31 -48.24
N GLU A 78 -5.73 -16.47 -47.24
CA GLU A 78 -5.47 -16.76 -45.81
C GLU A 78 -6.38 -17.88 -45.30
N TYR A 79 -7.67 -17.85 -45.68
CA TYR A 79 -8.61 -18.92 -45.35
C TYR A 79 -8.25 -20.25 -46.05
N GLY A 80 -7.85 -20.21 -47.33
CA GLY A 80 -7.36 -21.39 -48.05
C GLY A 80 -6.11 -22.00 -47.43
N LYS A 81 -5.19 -21.17 -46.92
CA LYS A 81 -4.01 -21.62 -46.14
C LYS A 81 -4.44 -22.32 -44.85
N ILE A 82 -5.42 -21.79 -44.12
CA ILE A 82 -5.98 -22.40 -42.89
C ILE A 82 -6.62 -23.76 -43.18
N ILE A 83 -7.46 -23.86 -44.22
CA ILE A 83 -8.09 -25.14 -44.63
C ILE A 83 -7.02 -26.18 -44.96
N LYS A 84 -5.98 -25.80 -45.73
CA LYS A 84 -4.87 -26.70 -46.04
C LYS A 84 -4.16 -27.16 -44.77
N TYR A 85 -3.81 -26.24 -43.86
CA TYR A 85 -3.08 -26.57 -42.64
C TYR A 85 -3.88 -27.42 -41.65
N ALA A 86 -5.18 -27.19 -41.51
CA ALA A 86 -6.05 -28.09 -40.75
C ALA A 86 -6.06 -29.50 -41.36
N LYS A 87 -6.17 -29.62 -42.70
CA LYS A 87 -6.11 -30.91 -43.40
C LYS A 87 -4.74 -31.59 -43.31
N ASP A 88 -3.65 -30.83 -43.33
CA ASP A 88 -2.29 -31.33 -43.08
C ASP A 88 -2.11 -31.86 -41.64
N MET A 89 -2.97 -31.44 -40.68
CA MET A 89 -2.93 -31.89 -39.28
C MET A 89 -3.84 -33.10 -38.99
N VAL A 90 -5.10 -33.09 -39.45
CA VAL A 90 -6.13 -34.10 -39.07
C VAL A 90 -6.67 -34.93 -40.26
N GLY A 91 -6.24 -34.62 -41.49
CA GLY A 91 -6.65 -35.36 -42.69
C GLY A 91 -8.11 -35.15 -43.08
N ASP A 92 -8.85 -36.25 -43.22
CA ASP A 92 -10.22 -36.30 -43.75
C ASP A 92 -11.28 -36.66 -42.68
N ASP A 93 -11.00 -36.43 -41.39
CA ASP A 93 -12.06 -36.39 -40.36
C ASP A 93 -12.65 -34.97 -40.32
N TYR A 94 -13.87 -34.82 -40.84
CA TYR A 94 -14.55 -33.53 -40.96
C TYR A 94 -15.02 -32.96 -39.61
N THR A 95 -15.15 -33.76 -38.55
CA THR A 95 -15.38 -33.24 -37.20
C THR A 95 -14.17 -32.46 -36.72
N GLU A 96 -12.98 -33.07 -36.80
CA GLU A 96 -11.75 -32.45 -36.32
C GLU A 96 -11.28 -31.33 -37.26
N LEU A 97 -11.43 -31.52 -38.57
CA LEU A 97 -11.08 -30.51 -39.58
C LEU A 97 -11.90 -29.23 -39.38
N TYR A 98 -13.21 -29.35 -39.16
CA TYR A 98 -14.07 -28.19 -38.92
C TYR A 98 -13.68 -27.45 -37.63
N ALA A 99 -13.41 -28.18 -36.55
CA ALA A 99 -12.96 -27.58 -35.28
C ALA A 99 -11.63 -26.81 -35.45
N GLU A 100 -10.64 -27.41 -36.10
CA GLU A 100 -9.34 -26.78 -36.39
C GLU A 100 -9.46 -25.56 -37.31
N VAL A 101 -10.28 -25.64 -38.37
CA VAL A 101 -10.53 -24.52 -39.28
C VAL A 101 -11.23 -23.36 -38.54
N VAL A 102 -12.22 -23.64 -37.70
CA VAL A 102 -12.92 -22.60 -36.92
C VAL A 102 -11.99 -21.98 -35.87
N GLU A 103 -11.18 -22.78 -35.17
CA GLU A 103 -10.23 -22.26 -34.18
C GLU A 103 -9.20 -21.35 -34.85
N MET A 104 -8.47 -21.84 -35.85
CA MET A 104 -7.44 -21.05 -36.54
C MET A 104 -8.02 -19.83 -37.27
N SER A 105 -9.23 -19.92 -37.84
CA SER A 105 -9.88 -18.76 -38.48
C SER A 105 -10.24 -17.68 -37.47
N ARG A 106 -10.82 -18.05 -36.31
CA ARG A 106 -11.09 -17.09 -35.24
C ARG A 106 -9.80 -16.47 -34.70
N MET A 107 -8.75 -17.29 -34.51
CA MET A 107 -7.45 -16.79 -34.09
C MET A 107 -6.82 -15.81 -35.07
N ALA A 108 -6.90 -16.06 -36.38
CA ALA A 108 -6.38 -15.16 -37.41
C ALA A 108 -7.16 -13.83 -37.46
N VAL A 109 -8.49 -13.88 -37.35
CA VAL A 109 -9.34 -12.66 -37.22
C VAL A 109 -8.95 -11.86 -35.97
N ASP A 110 -8.87 -12.51 -34.81
CA ASP A 110 -8.46 -11.87 -33.55
C ASP A 110 -7.06 -11.21 -33.68
N VAL A 111 -6.09 -11.91 -34.29
CA VAL A 111 -4.73 -11.41 -34.51
C VAL A 111 -4.74 -10.18 -35.43
N LYS A 112 -5.53 -10.21 -36.51
CA LYS A 112 -5.68 -9.09 -37.45
C LYS A 112 -6.31 -7.86 -36.79
N GLU A 113 -7.38 -8.04 -36.02
CA GLU A 113 -8.04 -6.94 -35.29
C GLU A 113 -7.17 -6.34 -34.18
N GLN A 114 -6.23 -7.10 -33.59
CA GLN A 114 -5.32 -6.58 -32.57
C GLN A 114 -4.09 -5.91 -33.19
N LEU A 115 -3.61 -6.36 -34.35
CA LEU A 115 -2.50 -5.74 -35.09
C LEU A 115 -2.77 -4.26 -35.44
N ASP A 116 -4.01 -3.91 -35.78
CA ASP A 116 -4.39 -2.53 -36.12
C ASP A 116 -4.50 -1.59 -34.90
N LYS A 117 -4.44 -2.14 -33.67
CA LYS A 117 -4.44 -1.38 -32.40
C LYS A 117 -3.03 -1.18 -31.82
N LEU A 118 -2.02 -1.83 -32.39
CA LEU A 118 -0.62 -1.77 -31.94
C LEU A 118 0.15 -0.58 -32.54
N SER A 119 1.32 -0.28 -31.96
CA SER A 119 2.30 0.60 -32.60
C SER A 119 2.90 -0.08 -33.84
N VAL A 120 3.45 0.71 -34.78
CA VAL A 120 4.06 0.18 -36.02
C VAL A 120 5.20 -0.81 -35.73
N GLU A 121 5.98 -0.58 -34.67
CA GLU A 121 7.08 -1.46 -34.28
C GLU A 121 6.57 -2.76 -33.62
N ASP A 122 5.57 -2.66 -32.74
CA ASP A 122 4.93 -3.82 -32.11
C ASP A 122 4.21 -4.70 -33.14
N ALA A 123 3.46 -4.09 -34.06
CA ALA A 123 2.79 -4.79 -35.16
C ALA A 123 3.80 -5.47 -36.09
N LYS A 124 4.97 -4.86 -36.34
CA LYS A 124 6.07 -5.47 -37.09
C LYS A 124 6.71 -6.66 -36.35
N PHE A 125 6.84 -6.56 -35.02
CA PHE A 125 7.32 -7.67 -34.20
C PHE A 125 6.37 -8.88 -34.28
N ILE A 126 5.06 -8.68 -34.03
CA ILE A 126 4.06 -9.75 -34.12
C ILE A 126 3.99 -10.34 -35.54
N LYS A 127 3.97 -9.50 -36.58
CA LYS A 127 3.99 -9.95 -37.99
C LYS A 127 5.21 -10.81 -38.32
N SER A 128 6.34 -10.61 -37.63
CA SER A 128 7.56 -11.40 -37.84
C SER A 128 7.50 -12.85 -37.33
N PHE A 129 6.42 -13.27 -36.65
CA PHE A 129 6.20 -14.68 -36.31
C PHE A 129 5.77 -15.50 -37.54
N PHE A 130 4.99 -14.91 -38.45
CA PHE A 130 4.24 -15.60 -39.50
C PHE A 130 5.05 -15.91 -40.76
N ASN A 131 6.24 -16.50 -40.58
CA ASN A 131 7.11 -17.00 -41.64
C ASN A 131 6.96 -18.52 -41.84
N ASP A 132 5.82 -19.09 -41.43
CA ASP A 132 5.65 -20.52 -41.11
C ASP A 132 5.77 -21.45 -42.32
N SER A 133 6.55 -22.52 -42.17
CA SER A 133 6.79 -23.53 -43.20
C SER A 133 5.75 -24.66 -43.21
N ASN A 134 5.02 -24.85 -42.11
CA ASN A 134 4.03 -25.92 -41.92
C ASN A 134 2.87 -25.51 -40.98
N ALA A 135 1.89 -26.40 -40.85
CA ALA A 135 0.66 -26.18 -40.08
C ALA A 135 0.88 -25.99 -38.57
N VAL A 136 1.75 -26.80 -37.97
CA VAL A 136 2.00 -26.79 -36.51
C VAL A 136 2.72 -25.50 -36.10
N GLU A 137 3.67 -25.03 -36.92
CA GLU A 137 4.28 -23.71 -36.76
C GLU A 137 3.22 -22.60 -36.77
N TYR A 138 2.33 -22.59 -37.76
CA TYR A 138 1.30 -21.55 -37.90
C TYR A 138 0.33 -21.48 -36.71
N LYS A 139 -0.20 -22.62 -36.23
CA LYS A 139 -1.06 -22.64 -35.03
C LYS A 139 -0.28 -22.23 -33.76
N SER A 140 1.02 -22.51 -33.69
CA SER A 140 1.89 -21.99 -32.62
C SER A 140 2.11 -20.47 -32.72
N SER A 141 2.35 -19.94 -33.93
CA SER A 141 2.56 -18.51 -34.19
C SER A 141 1.30 -17.69 -33.90
N LEU A 142 0.11 -18.20 -34.24
CA LEU A 142 -1.17 -17.59 -33.86
C LEU A 142 -1.36 -17.53 -32.33
N ASN A 143 -1.03 -18.59 -31.59
CA ASN A 143 -1.11 -18.60 -30.13
C ASN A 143 -0.10 -17.62 -29.51
N ARG A 144 1.15 -17.66 -29.97
CA ARG A 144 2.24 -16.79 -29.51
C ARG A 144 1.94 -15.30 -29.77
N ALA A 145 1.29 -14.98 -30.87
CA ALA A 145 0.80 -13.62 -31.15
C ALA A 145 -0.25 -13.18 -30.11
N LYS A 146 -1.21 -14.05 -29.76
CA LYS A 146 -2.22 -13.78 -28.74
C LYS A 146 -1.62 -13.52 -27.36
N GLU A 147 -0.68 -14.36 -26.92
CA GLU A 147 0.05 -14.17 -25.66
C GLU A 147 0.81 -12.84 -25.66
N TRP A 148 1.51 -12.51 -26.75
CA TRP A 148 2.27 -11.26 -26.85
C TRP A 148 1.40 -10.00 -26.90
N PHE A 149 0.17 -10.02 -27.41
CA PHE A 149 -0.72 -8.84 -27.30
C PHE A 149 -0.97 -8.46 -25.85
N VAL A 150 -1.25 -9.44 -24.99
CA VAL A 150 -1.45 -9.22 -23.55
C VAL A 150 -0.17 -8.66 -22.92
N VAL A 151 0.99 -9.24 -23.20
CA VAL A 151 2.29 -8.75 -22.71
C VAL A 151 2.57 -7.32 -23.17
N LEU A 152 2.26 -6.97 -24.41
CA LEU A 152 2.46 -5.63 -24.97
C LEU A 152 1.53 -4.59 -24.34
N GLU A 153 0.26 -4.93 -24.10
CA GLU A 153 -0.69 -4.07 -23.38
C GLU A 153 -0.24 -3.84 -21.92
N ASP A 154 0.15 -4.91 -21.22
CA ASP A 154 0.61 -4.86 -19.83
C ASP A 154 1.91 -4.03 -19.69
N MET A 155 2.88 -4.22 -20.61
CA MET A 155 4.08 -3.37 -20.74
C MET A 155 3.71 -1.90 -20.92
N ASN A 156 2.80 -1.60 -21.84
CA ASN A 156 2.38 -0.22 -22.13
C ASN A 156 1.65 0.39 -20.91
N PHE A 157 0.86 -0.37 -20.13
CA PHE A 157 0.22 0.08 -18.90
C PHE A 157 1.23 0.42 -17.78
N VAL A 158 2.31 -0.34 -17.65
CA VAL A 158 3.37 -0.08 -16.65
C VAL A 158 4.47 0.87 -17.12
N SER A 159 4.50 1.25 -18.41
CA SER A 159 5.48 2.18 -19.01
C SER A 159 5.71 3.45 -18.19
N ARG A 160 4.65 3.99 -17.57
CA ARG A 160 4.61 5.14 -16.65
C ARG A 160 5.58 5.08 -15.44
N HIS A 161 6.21 3.93 -15.19
CA HIS A 161 7.19 3.73 -14.12
C HIS A 161 8.65 3.94 -14.58
N PHE A 162 8.85 4.24 -15.86
CA PHE A 162 10.13 4.53 -16.50
C PHE A 162 10.08 5.86 -17.24
N GLU A 163 11.25 6.41 -17.58
CA GLU A 163 11.36 7.45 -18.60
C GLU A 163 11.20 6.82 -20.01
N LYS A 164 10.81 7.62 -21.01
CA LYS A 164 10.40 7.10 -22.33
C LYS A 164 11.47 6.22 -22.98
N ASP A 165 12.72 6.66 -22.93
CA ASP A 165 13.83 5.98 -23.61
C ASP A 165 14.32 4.76 -22.81
N GLU A 166 14.19 4.79 -21.48
CA GLU A 166 14.37 3.61 -20.61
C GLU A 166 13.36 2.52 -20.95
N PHE A 167 12.08 2.88 -21.08
CA PHE A 167 11.01 1.96 -21.44
C PHE A 167 11.25 1.31 -22.80
N LEU A 168 11.58 2.10 -23.83
CA LEU A 168 11.81 1.61 -25.18
C LEU A 168 13.03 0.66 -25.24
N ALA A 169 14.12 0.99 -24.55
CA ALA A 169 15.30 0.13 -24.47
C ALA A 169 15.00 -1.21 -23.76
N ILE A 170 14.30 -1.18 -22.62
CA ILE A 170 13.89 -2.39 -21.89
C ILE A 170 12.94 -3.25 -22.73
N LYS A 171 11.91 -2.63 -23.32
CA LYS A 171 10.91 -3.29 -24.16
C LYS A 171 11.58 -4.00 -25.33
N LYS A 172 12.40 -3.29 -26.11
CA LYS A 172 13.16 -3.87 -27.24
C LYS A 172 13.94 -5.12 -26.84
N ARG A 173 14.70 -5.04 -25.73
CA ARG A 173 15.50 -6.18 -25.23
C ARG A 173 14.64 -7.40 -24.87
N PHE A 174 13.43 -7.20 -24.34
CA PHE A 174 12.51 -8.30 -24.06
C PHE A 174 11.91 -8.92 -25.34
N LEU A 175 11.58 -8.10 -26.35
CA LEU A 175 11.13 -8.57 -27.67
C LEU A 175 12.23 -9.39 -28.39
N GLU A 176 13.50 -9.00 -28.22
CA GLU A 176 14.65 -9.69 -28.81
C GLU A 176 14.98 -11.00 -28.08
N ASN A 177 15.09 -10.98 -26.74
CA ASN A 177 15.60 -12.13 -25.97
C ASN A 177 14.54 -13.17 -25.56
N GLU A 178 13.30 -12.76 -25.32
CA GLU A 178 12.22 -13.63 -24.79
C GLU A 178 11.15 -13.92 -25.85
N ARG A 179 11.48 -13.76 -27.14
CA ARG A 179 10.60 -13.85 -28.31
C ARG A 179 9.62 -15.04 -28.29
N ASN A 180 10.06 -16.19 -27.76
CA ASN A 180 9.31 -17.44 -27.72
C ASN A 180 8.72 -17.78 -26.33
N THR A 181 8.91 -16.91 -25.33
CA THR A 181 8.58 -17.14 -23.91
C THR A 181 7.73 -15.99 -23.31
N PRO A 182 6.64 -15.53 -23.96
CA PRO A 182 5.87 -14.34 -23.52
C PRO A 182 5.41 -14.41 -22.05
N ASN A 183 5.01 -15.59 -21.57
CA ASN A 183 4.54 -15.79 -20.20
C ASN A 183 5.61 -15.50 -19.13
N ASP A 184 6.90 -15.63 -19.45
CA ASP A 184 8.01 -15.29 -18.56
C ASP A 184 8.36 -13.79 -18.57
N VAL A 185 7.93 -13.06 -19.60
CA VAL A 185 8.32 -11.66 -19.83
C VAL A 185 7.80 -10.75 -18.74
N MET A 186 6.50 -10.80 -18.43
CA MET A 186 5.91 -9.87 -17.45
C MET A 186 6.48 -10.05 -16.04
N PRO A 187 6.68 -11.26 -15.48
CA PRO A 187 7.40 -11.43 -14.22
C PRO A 187 8.80 -10.77 -14.19
N LYS A 188 9.57 -10.89 -15.29
CA LYS A 188 10.88 -10.24 -15.47
C LYS A 188 10.74 -8.71 -15.60
N PHE A 189 9.74 -8.22 -16.32
CA PHE A 189 9.44 -6.79 -16.47
C PHE A 189 8.99 -6.14 -15.14
N TYR A 190 8.16 -6.83 -14.36
CA TYR A 190 7.78 -6.43 -13.01
C TYR A 190 8.95 -6.47 -12.02
N ALA A 191 10.06 -7.18 -12.30
CA ALA A 191 11.30 -7.01 -11.55
C ALA A 191 11.98 -5.68 -11.88
N GLN A 192 12.06 -5.29 -13.16
CA GLN A 192 12.62 -4.02 -13.61
C GLN A 192 11.86 -2.81 -13.04
N THR A 193 10.52 -2.80 -13.04
CA THR A 193 9.72 -1.69 -12.45
C THR A 193 9.93 -1.54 -10.95
N ARG A 194 10.15 -2.64 -10.21
CA ARG A 194 10.49 -2.61 -8.77
C ARG A 194 11.95 -2.23 -8.52
N ALA A 195 12.84 -2.43 -9.51
CA ALA A 195 14.26 -2.14 -9.40
C ALA A 195 14.58 -0.68 -9.75
N VAL A 196 13.99 -0.09 -10.80
CA VAL A 196 14.26 1.30 -11.21
C VAL A 196 14.01 2.30 -10.08
N GLY A 197 12.88 2.17 -9.37
CA GLY A 197 12.57 3.00 -8.20
C GLY A 197 13.57 2.81 -7.06
N LYS A 198 14.07 1.58 -6.85
CA LYS A 198 15.10 1.29 -5.85
C LYS A 198 16.47 1.87 -6.23
N VAL A 199 16.88 1.78 -7.51
CA VAL A 199 18.16 2.34 -8.00
C VAL A 199 18.15 3.87 -7.90
N LYS A 200 17.10 4.51 -8.43
CA LYS A 200 16.95 5.98 -8.38
C LYS A 200 16.89 6.51 -6.94
N ALA A 201 16.29 5.75 -6.01
CA ALA A 201 16.26 6.07 -4.57
C ALA A 201 17.42 5.47 -3.74
N PHE A 202 18.39 4.75 -4.33
CA PHE A 202 19.41 4.03 -3.55
C PHE A 202 20.36 5.01 -2.86
N THR A 203 20.39 5.00 -1.53
CA THR A 203 21.25 5.89 -0.72
C THR A 203 21.79 5.15 0.50
N LEU A 204 23.05 5.41 0.85
CA LEU A 204 23.65 4.97 2.10
C LEU A 204 23.91 6.18 3.01
N ARG A 205 23.66 6.03 4.32
CA ARG A 205 23.67 7.13 5.31
C ARG A 205 25.00 7.89 5.36
N ASP A 206 26.09 7.18 5.10
CA ASP A 206 27.46 7.64 5.35
C ASP A 206 28.25 7.89 4.05
N VAL A 207 27.61 7.81 2.88
CA VAL A 207 28.23 8.05 1.55
C VAL A 207 27.72 9.38 0.98
N PRO A 208 28.60 10.31 0.55
CA PRO A 208 28.16 11.59 -0.03
C PRO A 208 27.26 11.42 -1.25
N ARG A 209 26.26 12.30 -1.40
CA ARG A 209 25.29 12.25 -2.51
C ARG A 209 25.97 12.22 -3.89
N ALA A 210 27.00 13.03 -4.10
CA ALA A 210 27.77 13.03 -5.34
C ALA A 210 28.44 11.68 -5.63
N LYS A 211 28.96 10.99 -4.60
CA LYS A 211 29.54 9.63 -4.76
C LYS A 211 28.46 8.57 -4.99
N MET A 212 27.27 8.72 -4.42
CA MET A 212 26.13 7.87 -4.80
C MET A 212 25.71 8.09 -6.26
N GLU A 213 25.79 9.31 -6.77
CA GLU A 213 25.46 9.66 -8.15
C GLU A 213 26.54 9.17 -9.14
N GLU A 214 27.84 9.27 -8.80
CA GLU A 214 28.94 8.63 -9.53
C GLU A 214 28.76 7.09 -9.62
N VAL A 215 28.43 6.43 -8.52
CA VAL A 215 28.22 4.96 -8.51
C VAL A 215 26.98 4.58 -9.33
N ARG A 216 25.88 5.35 -9.29
CA ARG A 216 24.74 5.10 -10.19
C ARG A 216 25.14 5.25 -11.66
N ALA A 217 25.91 6.27 -12.03
CA ALA A 217 26.37 6.46 -13.40
C ALA A 217 27.28 5.30 -13.87
N LEU A 218 28.19 4.82 -13.01
CA LEU A 218 29.03 3.65 -13.29
C LEU A 218 28.19 2.39 -13.53
N MET A 219 27.18 2.14 -12.69
CA MET A 219 26.29 0.98 -12.84
C MET A 219 25.39 1.09 -14.07
N GLN A 220 24.95 2.29 -14.44
CA GLN A 220 24.22 2.56 -15.67
C GLN A 220 25.08 2.33 -16.93
N GLN A 221 26.39 2.62 -16.88
CA GLN A 221 27.33 2.29 -17.95
C GLN A 221 27.60 0.77 -18.04
N GLN A 222 27.78 0.10 -16.90
CA GLN A 222 28.08 -1.34 -16.85
C GLN A 222 26.86 -2.21 -17.20
N TYR A 223 25.65 -1.78 -16.85
CA TYR A 223 24.40 -2.50 -17.09
C TYR A 223 23.33 -1.56 -17.70
N PRO A 224 23.49 -1.12 -18.97
CA PRO A 224 22.57 -0.19 -19.60
C PRO A 224 21.13 -0.70 -19.59
N PHE A 225 20.24 0.08 -18.98
CA PHE A 225 18.80 -0.20 -18.85
C PHE A 225 18.41 -1.53 -18.17
N ASP A 226 19.33 -2.21 -17.46
CA ASP A 226 18.96 -3.30 -16.56
C ASP A 226 19.03 -2.86 -15.10
N PHE A 227 17.90 -2.36 -14.60
CA PHE A 227 17.79 -1.90 -13.22
C PHE A 227 17.91 -3.03 -12.19
N VAL A 228 17.61 -4.29 -12.56
CA VAL A 228 17.79 -5.46 -11.68
C VAL A 228 19.27 -5.76 -11.51
N ALA A 229 20.04 -5.81 -12.61
CA ALA A 229 21.48 -6.00 -12.57
C ALA A 229 22.20 -4.81 -11.91
N GLN A 230 21.79 -3.57 -12.22
CA GLN A 230 22.26 -2.37 -11.52
C GLN A 230 22.02 -2.46 -10.01
N LEU A 231 20.83 -2.87 -9.56
CA LEU A 231 20.51 -2.94 -8.14
C LEU A 231 21.33 -4.01 -7.41
N ASP A 232 21.50 -5.19 -8.02
CA ASP A 232 22.32 -6.28 -7.47
C ASP A 232 23.81 -5.89 -7.41
N ALA A 233 24.33 -5.28 -8.47
CA ALA A 233 25.69 -4.76 -8.51
C ALA A 233 25.91 -3.62 -7.50
N MET A 234 24.95 -2.68 -7.36
CA MET A 234 24.97 -1.66 -6.30
C MET A 234 24.94 -2.29 -4.90
N GLN A 235 24.16 -3.34 -4.66
CA GLN A 235 24.11 -4.00 -3.35
C GLN A 235 25.40 -4.75 -3.00
N LYS A 236 26.17 -5.18 -4.01
CA LYS A 236 27.47 -5.86 -3.87
C LYS A 236 28.67 -4.91 -3.96
N PHE A 237 28.44 -3.62 -4.25
CA PHE A 237 29.52 -2.65 -4.48
C PHE A 237 30.26 -2.29 -3.18
N ASP A 238 31.59 -2.24 -3.24
CA ASP A 238 32.43 -1.88 -2.11
C ASP A 238 32.41 -0.36 -1.83
N PHE A 239 31.41 0.08 -1.08
CA PHE A 239 31.33 1.45 -0.59
C PHE A 239 32.33 1.77 0.54
N SER A 240 33.19 0.85 1.02
CA SER A 240 34.14 1.18 2.10
C SER A 240 35.06 2.35 1.74
N LYS A 241 35.39 2.48 0.46
CA LYS A 241 36.21 3.55 -0.15
C LYS A 241 35.45 4.87 -0.38
N TYR A 242 34.12 4.86 -0.29
CA TYR A 242 33.24 5.99 -0.64
C TYR A 242 32.35 6.47 0.51
N LYS A 243 32.21 5.67 1.56
CA LYS A 243 31.82 6.20 2.87
C LYS A 243 32.76 7.37 3.15
N GLU A 244 32.22 8.50 3.59
CA GLU A 244 33.08 9.39 4.36
C GLU A 244 33.61 8.56 5.51
N ASP A 245 34.93 8.56 5.67
CA ASP A 245 35.52 8.01 6.87
C ASP A 245 34.79 8.70 8.04
N SER A 246 34.11 7.93 8.89
CA SER A 246 33.48 8.50 10.09
C SER A 246 34.56 8.91 11.10
N ASN A 247 35.83 8.57 10.82
CA ASN A 247 37.00 9.35 11.22
C ASN A 247 37.24 10.60 10.34
N LYS A 248 36.17 11.33 9.99
CA LYS A 248 36.20 12.78 10.13
C LYS A 248 36.60 13.02 11.58
N LYS A 249 37.91 13.19 11.76
CA LYS A 249 38.48 14.00 12.82
C LYS A 249 37.92 15.42 12.64
N GLN A 250 36.67 15.59 13.05
CA GLN A 250 36.35 16.71 13.91
C GLN A 250 37.51 16.81 14.89
N ASN A 251 38.10 17.98 15.02
CA ASN A 251 38.98 18.26 16.14
C ASN A 251 38.09 18.39 17.38
N ILE A 252 37.49 17.26 17.79
CA ILE A 252 36.74 17.08 19.04
C ILE A 252 37.71 17.55 20.11
N SER A 253 37.39 18.69 20.69
CA SER A 253 38.27 19.34 21.64
C SER A 253 38.56 18.38 22.80
N PRO A 254 39.72 18.49 23.47
CA PRO A 254 39.99 17.72 24.68
C PRO A 254 38.86 17.84 25.72
N LEU A 255 38.20 19.01 25.74
CA LEU A 255 36.99 19.28 26.52
C LEU A 255 35.80 18.40 26.08
N GLU A 256 35.40 18.41 24.81
CA GLU A 256 34.29 17.57 24.31
C GLU A 256 34.55 16.07 24.50
N LYS A 257 35.80 15.62 24.30
CA LYS A 257 36.20 14.23 24.56
C LYS A 257 36.06 13.88 26.05
N SER A 258 36.43 14.80 26.95
CA SER A 258 36.25 14.66 28.39
C SER A 258 34.77 14.64 28.79
N MET A 259 33.96 15.57 28.25
CA MET A 259 32.51 15.63 28.48
C MET A 259 31.82 14.34 28.04
N ARG A 260 32.20 13.78 26.87
CA ARG A 260 31.67 12.50 26.39
C ARG A 260 31.99 11.33 27.31
N VAL A 261 33.22 11.22 27.82
CA VAL A 261 33.58 10.15 28.78
C VAL A 261 32.78 10.28 30.08
N LYS A 262 32.60 11.51 30.59
CA LYS A 262 31.69 11.77 31.73
C LYS A 262 30.24 11.39 31.42
N ALA A 263 29.76 11.67 30.20
CA ALA A 263 28.41 11.33 29.75
C ALA A 263 28.16 9.82 29.77
N GLU A 264 29.06 9.05 29.16
CA GLU A 264 28.95 7.60 29.06
C GLU A 264 29.06 6.92 30.45
N GLN A 265 29.79 7.53 31.39
CA GLN A 265 29.85 7.06 32.78
C GLN A 265 28.54 7.33 33.53
N ILE A 266 28.05 8.58 33.53
CA ILE A 266 26.75 8.95 34.13
C ILE A 266 25.61 8.10 33.56
N PHE A 267 25.65 7.78 32.26
CA PHE A 267 24.64 6.92 31.64
C PHE A 267 24.69 5.48 32.20
N ARG A 268 25.88 4.90 32.41
CA ARG A 268 26.00 3.55 33.00
C ARG A 268 25.56 3.52 34.47
N ASP A 269 25.91 4.55 35.23
CA ASP A 269 25.69 4.62 36.68
C ASP A 269 24.21 4.88 37.02
N CYS A 270 23.55 5.78 36.28
CA CYS A 270 22.24 6.33 36.66
C CYS A 270 21.08 5.89 35.77
N VAL A 271 21.29 5.17 34.65
CA VAL A 271 20.26 4.99 33.61
C VAL A 271 19.89 3.53 33.38
N PHE A 272 18.58 3.31 33.16
CA PHE A 272 17.97 2.02 32.86
C PHE A 272 17.30 2.07 31.48
N THR A 273 17.77 1.26 30.55
CA THR A 273 17.20 1.15 29.19
C THR A 273 16.26 -0.03 29.05
N LYS A 274 15.14 0.15 28.35
CA LYS A 274 14.19 -0.91 28.01
C LYS A 274 13.92 -0.90 26.51
N ARG A 275 13.83 -2.06 25.85
CA ARG A 275 13.33 -2.12 24.45
C ARG A 275 11.82 -1.91 24.42
N GLY A 276 11.38 -0.93 23.64
CA GLY A 276 9.97 -0.62 23.37
C GLY A 276 9.46 -1.31 22.10
N GLU A 277 8.35 -0.80 21.57
CA GLU A 277 7.83 -1.20 20.25
C GLU A 277 8.70 -0.59 19.12
N ALA A 278 8.80 -1.28 17.98
CA ALA A 278 9.49 -0.81 16.76
C ALA A 278 10.97 -0.38 16.95
N ASP A 279 11.75 -1.18 17.68
CA ASP A 279 13.19 -0.98 17.98
C ASP A 279 13.57 0.31 18.73
N ASN A 280 12.59 1.12 19.17
CA ASN A 280 12.84 2.24 20.06
C ASN A 280 13.39 1.76 21.42
N ILE A 281 14.31 2.54 22.00
CA ILE A 281 14.86 2.29 23.34
C ILE A 281 14.27 3.33 24.29
N ASP A 282 13.48 2.84 25.25
CA ASP A 282 12.97 3.61 26.38
C ASP A 282 14.06 3.83 27.43
N VAL A 283 13.96 4.97 28.13
CA VAL A 283 14.93 5.42 29.14
C VAL A 283 14.23 5.82 30.44
N ALA A 284 14.81 5.37 31.56
CA ALA A 284 14.49 5.82 32.90
C ALA A 284 15.78 6.16 33.66
N VAL A 285 15.74 7.17 34.54
CA VAL A 285 16.92 7.75 35.20
C VAL A 285 16.73 7.73 36.71
N LEU A 286 17.69 7.18 37.44
CA LEU A 286 17.78 7.26 38.90
C LEU A 286 18.32 8.65 39.30
N VAL A 287 17.49 9.46 39.95
CA VAL A 287 17.81 10.84 40.32
C VAL A 287 17.64 11.08 41.82
N LYS A 288 18.34 12.10 42.32
CA LYS A 288 18.10 12.67 43.65
C LYS A 288 17.29 13.96 43.52
N MET A 289 16.04 13.92 43.96
CA MET A 289 15.11 15.05 43.92
C MET A 289 14.72 15.46 45.33
N ASN A 290 14.99 16.72 45.71
CA ASN A 290 14.71 17.26 47.05
C ASN A 290 15.25 16.35 48.18
N GLY A 291 16.48 15.85 47.99
CA GLY A 291 17.17 14.93 48.92
C GLY A 291 16.75 13.46 48.84
N LYS A 292 15.66 13.11 48.14
CA LYS A 292 15.17 11.72 48.03
C LYS A 292 15.53 11.08 46.69
N THR A 293 15.89 9.81 46.73
CA THR A 293 16.19 9.02 45.53
C THR A 293 14.90 8.51 44.88
N VAL A 294 14.72 8.77 43.58
CA VAL A 294 13.55 8.37 42.77
C VAL A 294 13.98 8.00 41.35
N VAL A 295 13.18 7.22 40.64
CA VAL A 295 13.36 6.94 39.21
C VAL A 295 12.41 7.79 38.39
N LEU A 296 12.93 8.66 37.52
CA LEU A 296 12.16 9.37 36.50
C LEU A 296 12.03 8.51 35.26
N CYS A 297 10.82 8.35 34.73
CA CYS A 297 10.58 7.53 33.54
C CYS A 297 9.45 8.07 32.65
N SER A 298 9.47 7.67 31.38
CA SER A 298 8.39 7.91 30.42
C SER A 298 7.20 6.98 30.67
N LYS A 299 6.05 7.26 30.03
CA LYS A 299 4.84 6.44 30.13
C LYS A 299 5.01 4.96 29.76
N ASN A 300 6.06 4.62 29.02
CA ASN A 300 6.32 3.28 28.53
C ASN A 300 6.87 2.33 29.61
N TYR A 301 7.22 2.85 30.79
CA TYR A 301 7.59 2.08 31.98
C TYR A 301 6.41 1.68 32.87
N ILE A 302 5.22 2.24 32.67
CA ILE A 302 4.06 1.96 33.52
C ILE A 302 3.58 0.52 33.28
N PRO A 303 3.61 -0.36 34.30
CA PRO A 303 3.31 -1.77 34.12
C PRO A 303 1.79 -2.04 34.21
N GLN A 304 1.38 -3.26 33.90
CA GLN A 304 0.02 -3.73 34.20
C GLN A 304 -0.17 -4.06 35.70
N LYS A 305 0.91 -4.35 36.43
CA LYS A 305 0.95 -4.66 37.86
C LYS A 305 2.22 -4.08 38.49
N MET A 306 2.14 -3.59 39.72
CA MET A 306 3.33 -3.23 40.52
C MET A 306 3.86 -4.47 41.28
N PRO A 307 5.15 -4.52 41.67
CA PRO A 307 6.20 -3.52 41.43
C PRO A 307 6.72 -3.45 39.99
N VAL A 308 7.40 -2.36 39.66
CA VAL A 308 8.35 -2.33 38.53
C VAL A 308 9.74 -2.71 39.04
N VAL A 309 10.46 -3.53 38.28
CA VAL A 309 11.89 -3.76 38.48
C VAL A 309 12.66 -3.03 37.38
N PHE A 310 13.52 -2.10 37.78
CA PHE A 310 14.54 -1.49 36.93
C PHE A 310 15.85 -2.26 37.11
N GLY A 311 16.69 -2.32 36.07
CA GLY A 311 17.99 -2.98 36.18
C GLY A 311 18.93 -2.65 35.05
N ASN A 312 20.23 -2.72 35.34
CA ASN A 312 21.33 -2.58 34.37
C ASN A 312 22.52 -3.46 34.83
N SER A 313 23.74 -3.20 34.35
CA SER A 313 24.94 -3.97 34.71
C SER A 313 25.37 -3.89 36.18
N LEU A 314 24.87 -2.93 36.96
CA LEU A 314 25.21 -2.74 38.39
C LEU A 314 24.26 -3.48 39.35
N GLY A 315 23.06 -3.85 38.90
CA GLY A 315 22.07 -4.51 39.75
C GLY A 315 20.63 -4.21 39.35
N GLN A 316 19.72 -4.27 40.34
CA GLN A 316 18.28 -4.06 40.16
C GLN A 316 17.68 -3.20 41.27
N ILE A 317 16.55 -2.54 40.98
CA ILE A 317 15.77 -1.70 41.91
C ILE A 317 14.27 -2.05 41.75
N SER A 318 13.61 -2.44 42.84
CA SER A 318 12.15 -2.59 42.89
C SER A 318 11.48 -1.25 43.24
N CYS A 319 10.34 -0.95 42.60
CA CYS A 319 9.50 0.20 42.89
C CYS A 319 8.01 -0.22 42.94
N SER A 320 7.41 -0.25 44.13
CA SER A 320 5.99 -0.55 44.34
C SER A 320 5.10 0.70 44.38
N LYS A 321 5.70 1.90 44.39
CA LYS A 321 5.00 3.20 44.52
C LYS A 321 5.34 4.10 43.34
N ALA A 322 4.32 4.71 42.72
CA ALA A 322 4.49 5.61 41.59
C ALA A 322 3.59 6.86 41.67
N PHE A 323 4.07 7.94 41.08
CA PHE A 323 3.41 9.24 40.96
C PHE A 323 3.54 9.74 39.53
N VAL A 324 2.49 10.34 38.97
CA VAL A 324 2.46 10.93 37.62
C VAL A 324 2.34 12.44 37.73
N SER A 325 3.07 13.18 36.88
CA SER A 325 3.00 14.64 36.89
C SER A 325 1.66 15.13 36.32
N ASP A 326 1.15 16.28 36.77
CA ASP A 326 0.00 16.93 36.11
C ASP A 326 0.39 17.78 34.89
N ASP A 327 1.67 18.13 34.75
CA ASP A 327 2.18 19.05 33.72
C ASP A 327 2.92 18.33 32.59
N TYR A 328 3.56 17.22 32.92
CA TYR A 328 4.53 16.52 32.07
C TYR A 328 4.11 15.07 31.83
N PRO A 329 4.42 14.46 30.66
CA PRO A 329 4.11 13.06 30.35
C PRO A 329 5.08 12.08 31.05
N MET A 330 5.32 12.30 32.35
CA MET A 330 6.40 11.73 33.15
C MET A 330 5.85 11.04 34.40
N VAL A 331 6.53 9.97 34.83
CA VAL A 331 6.28 9.26 36.09
C VAL A 331 7.52 9.28 36.96
N ILE A 332 7.31 9.55 38.25
CA ILE A 332 8.22 9.20 39.35
C ILE A 332 7.85 7.80 39.83
N MET A 333 8.83 6.92 39.94
CA MET A 333 8.73 5.69 40.72
C MET A 333 9.66 5.79 41.93
N ILE A 334 9.18 5.38 43.10
CA ILE A 334 9.95 5.43 44.35
C ILE A 334 10.50 4.03 44.61
N PRO A 335 11.83 3.87 44.76
CA PRO A 335 12.45 2.63 45.22
C PRO A 335 11.81 2.12 46.51
N ASP A 336 11.64 0.80 46.61
CA ASP A 336 11.13 0.17 47.83
C ASP A 336 12.17 0.17 48.96
N GLU A 337 13.47 0.16 48.60
CA GLU A 337 14.63 0.39 49.46
C GLU A 337 15.62 1.35 48.79
N GLU A 338 16.47 2.02 49.58
CA GLU A 338 17.50 2.93 49.05
C GLU A 338 18.57 2.14 48.25
N PRO A 339 18.82 2.45 46.97
CA PRO A 339 19.55 1.58 46.05
C PRO A 339 21.08 1.68 46.21
N LYS A 340 21.62 1.04 47.26
CA LYS A 340 23.05 1.06 47.67
C LYS A 340 24.11 0.78 46.59
N MET A 341 23.73 0.14 45.47
CA MET A 341 24.63 -0.22 44.37
C MET A 341 24.69 0.84 43.25
N PHE A 342 24.00 1.97 43.41
CA PHE A 342 23.82 3.01 42.40
C PHE A 342 24.10 4.41 42.97
N GLU A 343 24.74 5.27 42.18
CA GLU A 343 24.85 6.70 42.49
C GLU A 343 23.70 7.47 41.79
N PRO A 344 22.74 8.07 42.51
CA PRO A 344 21.64 8.81 41.90
C PRO A 344 22.08 10.21 41.46
N ILE A 345 21.82 10.59 40.19
CA ILE A 345 22.20 11.92 39.69
C ILE A 345 21.37 13.04 40.33
N GLU A 346 22.01 14.06 40.89
CA GLU A 346 21.29 15.21 41.45
C GLU A 346 20.67 16.08 40.34
N ILE A 347 19.44 16.56 40.55
CA ILE A 347 18.80 17.54 39.67
C ILE A 347 19.38 18.93 39.92
N ILE A 348 19.66 19.68 38.84
CA ILE A 348 20.15 21.06 38.92
C ILE A 348 19.22 21.96 39.75
N SER A 349 19.77 22.81 40.61
CA SER A 349 18.96 23.74 41.43
C SER A 349 18.48 24.96 40.64
N GLN A 350 17.42 25.61 41.14
CA GLN A 350 16.86 26.82 40.53
C GLN A 350 17.83 28.03 40.56
N LEU A 351 18.86 28.01 41.41
CA LEU A 351 19.95 28.99 41.37
C LEU A 351 20.92 28.67 40.22
N GLU A 352 21.35 27.42 40.11
CA GLU A 352 22.30 26.95 39.08
C GLU A 352 21.74 27.06 37.64
N CYS A 353 20.41 27.11 37.46
CA CYS A 353 19.81 27.40 36.16
C CYS A 353 19.97 28.84 35.66
N ARG A 354 20.27 29.83 36.52
CA ARG A 354 20.33 31.24 36.07
C ARG A 354 21.38 31.49 34.99
N ASP A 355 22.45 30.70 35.02
CA ASP A 355 23.57 30.75 34.08
C ASP A 355 23.58 29.54 33.11
N LEU A 356 22.46 28.85 32.92
CA LEU A 356 22.40 27.61 32.11
C LEU A 356 22.89 27.79 30.67
N HIS A 357 22.67 28.98 30.10
CA HIS A 357 23.14 29.39 28.77
C HIS A 357 24.67 29.58 28.67
N LYS A 358 25.38 29.66 29.80
CA LYS A 358 26.85 29.73 29.88
C LYS A 358 27.50 28.38 30.16
N LYS A 359 26.72 27.35 30.51
CA LYS A 359 27.23 26.04 30.96
C LYS A 359 27.55 25.10 29.80
N SER A 360 28.58 24.27 30.02
CA SER A 360 29.00 23.18 29.13
C SER A 360 28.05 21.98 29.26
N LEU A 361 26.88 22.04 28.62
CA LEU A 361 25.91 20.95 28.64
C LEU A 361 26.22 19.88 27.59
N TYR A 362 25.92 18.63 27.92
CA TYR A 362 26.03 17.49 27.00
C TYR A 362 24.72 16.70 26.95
N LEU A 363 24.31 16.35 25.73
CA LEU A 363 23.10 15.60 25.42
C LEU A 363 23.50 14.17 25.02
N ILE A 364 22.90 13.16 25.65
CA ILE A 364 23.18 11.74 25.42
C ILE A 364 21.88 10.91 25.32
N ALA A 365 21.84 9.95 24.40
CA ALA A 365 20.72 9.03 24.19
C ALA A 365 21.23 7.63 23.82
N PRO A 366 20.44 6.57 24.01
CA PRO A 366 20.79 5.23 23.52
C PRO A 366 20.69 5.14 21.98
N ASP A 367 21.62 4.42 21.34
CA ASP A 367 21.54 4.00 19.92
C ASP A 367 21.91 2.51 19.81
N LYS A 368 20.92 1.67 19.44
CA LYS A 368 20.96 0.20 19.24
C LYS A 368 21.49 -0.65 20.42
N GLY A 369 22.77 -0.52 20.70
CA GLY A 369 23.53 -1.29 21.70
C GLY A 369 24.64 -0.48 22.38
N GLY A 370 24.61 0.84 22.24
CA GLY A 370 25.51 1.80 22.88
C GLY A 370 24.82 3.15 23.02
N PHE A 371 25.61 4.22 23.02
CA PHE A 371 25.13 5.59 23.24
C PHE A 371 25.61 6.53 22.14
N THR A 372 24.79 7.52 21.82
CA THR A 372 25.13 8.64 20.93
C THR A 372 24.87 9.95 21.66
N GLY A 373 25.63 11.00 21.35
CA GLY A 373 25.52 12.28 22.05
C GLY A 373 26.30 13.41 21.39
N LYS A 374 26.01 14.64 21.82
CA LYS A 374 26.68 15.86 21.38
C LYS A 374 26.68 16.92 22.50
N PRO A 375 27.65 17.85 22.53
CA PRO A 375 27.48 19.09 23.31
C PRO A 375 26.25 19.86 22.81
N VAL A 376 25.60 20.61 23.69
CA VAL A 376 24.47 21.49 23.33
C VAL A 376 24.52 22.80 24.10
N ARG A 377 24.06 23.90 23.52
CA ARG A 377 23.89 25.20 24.19
C ARG A 377 22.43 25.61 24.23
N VAL A 378 22.01 26.12 25.39
CA VAL A 378 20.66 26.68 25.59
C VAL A 378 20.60 28.07 24.95
N PHE A 379 19.65 28.26 24.04
CA PHE A 379 19.37 29.54 23.41
C PHE A 379 18.34 30.35 24.23
N SER A 380 17.29 29.69 24.73
CA SER A 380 16.32 30.30 25.64
C SER A 380 15.70 29.28 26.58
N GLU A 381 15.29 29.76 27.75
CA GLU A 381 14.42 29.02 28.66
C GLU A 381 12.98 29.54 28.50
N ASP A 382 12.04 28.63 28.28
CA ASP A 382 10.62 28.86 28.53
C ASP A 382 10.29 28.46 29.98
N LEU A 383 9.09 28.79 30.47
CA LEU A 383 8.62 28.43 31.80
C LEU A 383 8.70 26.91 32.06
N LYS A 384 8.47 26.09 31.03
CA LYS A 384 8.42 24.62 31.13
C LYS A 384 9.52 23.87 30.36
N TYR A 385 10.16 24.52 29.39
CA TYR A 385 11.04 23.85 28.41
C TYR A 385 12.37 24.57 28.23
N LEU A 386 13.40 23.80 27.88
CA LEU A 386 14.67 24.32 27.37
C LEU A 386 14.64 24.32 25.84
N ASN A 387 15.03 25.44 25.22
CA ASN A 387 15.23 25.54 23.79
C ASN A 387 16.73 25.66 23.51
N PHE A 388 17.27 24.74 22.71
CA PHE A 388 18.68 24.80 22.30
C PHE A 388 18.89 25.72 21.10
N SER A 389 20.15 25.99 20.75
CA SER A 389 20.49 26.67 19.49
C SER A 389 19.93 25.91 18.27
N VAL A 390 19.82 26.58 17.12
CA VAL A 390 19.28 25.96 15.89
C VAL A 390 20.14 24.77 15.41
N ASP A 391 21.45 24.82 15.64
CA ASP A 391 22.38 23.74 15.30
C ASP A 391 22.37 22.59 16.32
N ASP A 392 22.16 22.92 17.60
CA ASP A 392 22.08 21.97 18.71
C ASP A 392 20.70 21.28 18.80
N THR A 393 19.64 21.90 18.25
CA THR A 393 18.29 21.34 18.24
C THR A 393 18.23 20.01 17.46
N PRO A 394 17.62 18.95 18.02
CA PRO A 394 17.50 17.66 17.33
C PRO A 394 16.70 17.74 16.02
N LYS A 395 17.24 17.14 14.95
CA LYS A 395 16.69 17.20 13.60
C LYS A 395 15.72 16.06 13.33
N THR A 396 14.42 16.32 13.51
CA THR A 396 13.34 15.38 13.15
C THR A 396 13.32 15.08 11.64
N ARG A 397 13.54 13.82 11.29
CA ARG A 397 13.42 13.25 9.94
C ARG A 397 12.17 12.39 9.84
N ARG A 398 11.34 12.69 8.84
CA ARG A 398 10.08 12.01 8.57
C ARG A 398 10.25 10.87 7.56
N MET A 399 9.59 9.75 7.81
CA MET A 399 9.37 8.67 6.84
C MET A 399 7.93 8.19 6.89
N GLN A 400 7.27 8.19 5.74
CA GLN A 400 5.94 7.60 5.53
C GLN A 400 6.10 6.38 4.64
N ASN A 401 5.73 5.19 5.14
CA ASN A 401 5.71 3.97 4.35
C ASN A 401 4.25 3.58 4.07
N ILE A 402 3.94 3.27 2.81
CA ILE A 402 2.59 2.85 2.41
C ILE A 402 2.68 1.38 1.96
N ARG A 403 2.15 0.47 2.77
CA ARG A 403 2.18 -0.99 2.54
C ARG A 403 0.79 -1.49 2.17
N LYS A 404 0.67 -2.10 0.98
CA LYS A 404 -0.52 -2.91 0.64
C LYS A 404 -0.45 -4.24 1.40
N LEU A 405 -1.56 -4.66 2.01
CA LEU A 405 -1.71 -5.97 2.65
C LEU A 405 -2.37 -7.02 1.75
N ASP A 406 -2.89 -6.59 0.60
CA ASP A 406 -3.55 -7.42 -0.42
C ASP A 406 -3.06 -7.04 -1.84
N ARG A 407 -3.49 -7.81 -2.85
CA ARG A 407 -3.12 -7.57 -4.26
C ARG A 407 -3.78 -6.29 -4.78
N ASP A 408 -5.06 -6.12 -4.45
CA ASP A 408 -5.97 -5.14 -5.04
C ASP A 408 -5.88 -3.75 -4.39
N ALA A 409 -5.14 -3.63 -3.28
CA ALA A 409 -4.96 -2.42 -2.48
C ALA A 409 -6.20 -1.94 -1.70
N GLU A 410 -7.17 -2.81 -1.45
CA GLU A 410 -8.28 -2.47 -0.56
C GLU A 410 -7.79 -2.24 0.88
N LYS A 411 -6.77 -3.00 1.30
CA LYS A 411 -6.17 -2.96 2.63
C LYS A 411 -4.79 -2.34 2.55
N ILE A 412 -4.70 -1.08 2.96
CA ILE A 412 -3.45 -0.34 3.05
C ILE A 412 -3.14 -0.06 4.52
N VAL A 413 -1.88 -0.27 4.91
CA VAL A 413 -1.28 0.24 6.13
C VAL A 413 -0.42 1.45 5.76
N ILE A 414 -0.59 2.52 6.52
CA ILE A 414 0.28 3.70 6.43
C ILE A 414 1.09 3.76 7.73
N ASP A 415 2.37 3.43 7.63
CA ASP A 415 3.32 3.58 8.74
C ASP A 415 3.91 4.99 8.70
N ILE A 416 3.96 5.61 9.87
CA ILE A 416 4.22 7.02 10.04
C ILE A 416 5.31 7.15 11.12
N ILE A 417 6.55 7.34 10.67
CA ILE A 417 7.77 7.17 11.46
C ILE A 417 8.55 8.48 11.44
N ASP A 418 8.57 9.20 12.55
CA ASP A 418 9.57 10.24 12.77
C ASP A 418 10.75 9.64 13.53
N SER A 419 11.94 9.87 12.98
CA SER A 419 13.22 9.55 13.58
C SER A 419 13.93 10.84 13.98
N PHE A 420 14.58 10.83 15.13
CA PHE A 420 15.36 11.95 15.63
C PHE A 420 16.85 11.60 15.48
N ASP A 421 17.70 12.59 15.22
CA ASP A 421 19.15 12.37 15.15
C ASP A 421 19.74 12.00 16.52
N ILE A 422 19.43 12.80 17.54
CA ILE A 422 19.60 12.48 18.96
C ILE A 422 18.52 13.23 19.75
N GLY A 423 17.39 12.59 20.09
CA GLY A 423 16.21 13.31 20.61
C GLY A 423 15.28 12.50 21.51
N GLU A 424 14.55 11.53 20.96
CA GLU A 424 13.61 10.74 21.76
C GLU A 424 14.34 10.01 22.91
N ASN A 425 13.83 10.17 24.14
CA ASN A 425 14.40 9.62 25.37
C ASN A 425 15.84 10.09 25.70
N ALA A 426 16.32 11.19 25.10
CA ALA A 426 17.61 11.79 25.43
C ALA A 426 17.65 12.44 26.83
N ILE A 427 18.84 12.47 27.42
CA ILE A 427 19.16 13.09 28.71
C ILE A 427 20.13 14.24 28.46
N VAL A 428 19.95 15.37 29.15
CA VAL A 428 20.89 16.50 29.13
C VAL A 428 21.36 16.80 30.55
N PHE A 429 22.68 16.88 30.72
CA PHE A 429 23.32 17.12 32.01
C PHE A 429 24.44 18.17 31.88
N ASP A 430 24.79 18.75 33.02
CA ASP A 430 25.94 19.64 33.17
C ASP A 430 27.20 18.81 33.47
N ALA A 431 28.19 18.89 32.58
CA ALA A 431 29.40 18.06 32.66
C ALA A 431 30.42 18.54 33.72
N GLU A 432 30.22 19.71 34.33
CA GLU A 432 31.04 20.21 35.43
C GLU A 432 30.45 19.81 36.78
N SER A 433 29.16 20.11 37.02
CA SER A 433 28.48 19.77 38.28
C SER A 433 28.00 18.30 38.39
N ARG A 434 28.07 17.52 37.30
CA ARG A 434 27.44 16.19 37.16
C ARG A 434 25.91 16.20 37.40
N LYS A 435 25.22 17.33 37.23
CA LYS A 435 23.76 17.42 37.52
C LYS A 435 22.87 17.24 36.30
N LEU A 436 21.72 16.59 36.52
CA LEU A 436 20.67 16.43 35.52
C LEU A 436 19.97 17.78 35.27
N VAL A 437 19.98 18.20 34.01
CA VAL A 437 19.42 19.49 33.57
C VAL A 437 18.08 19.30 32.85
N SER A 438 17.95 18.24 32.04
CA SER A 438 16.72 17.95 31.30
C SER A 438 16.58 16.49 30.91
N ILE A 439 15.34 16.06 30.72
CA ILE A 439 14.96 14.82 30.05
C ILE A 439 14.07 15.20 28.85
N ALA A 440 14.35 14.58 27.71
CA ALA A 440 13.66 14.77 26.46
C ALA A 440 12.43 13.84 26.40
N LEU A 441 11.23 14.39 26.64
CA LEU A 441 9.99 13.61 26.55
C LEU A 441 9.21 13.94 25.28
N ARG A 442 8.68 12.87 24.67
CA ARG A 442 7.77 12.93 23.54
C ARG A 442 6.33 13.04 24.05
N TYR A 443 5.65 14.13 23.73
CA TYR A 443 4.33 14.43 24.31
C TYR A 443 3.24 13.46 23.84
N TYR A 444 3.32 13.00 22.60
CA TYR A 444 2.53 11.88 22.07
C TYR A 444 3.30 11.20 20.92
N ALA A 445 3.15 9.89 20.75
CA ALA A 445 3.79 9.19 19.62
C ALA A 445 3.13 9.57 18.28
N TYR A 446 3.51 8.89 17.20
CA TYR A 446 2.66 8.77 16.01
C TYR A 446 2.47 7.27 15.70
N GLY A 447 1.55 6.87 14.81
CA GLY A 447 1.14 5.45 14.70
C GLY A 447 0.22 5.05 13.55
N MET A 448 -0.17 3.77 13.54
CA MET A 448 -0.63 2.97 12.40
C MET A 448 -2.11 3.11 12.04
N ILE A 449 -2.41 3.69 10.87
CA ILE A 449 -3.74 3.56 10.25
C ILE A 449 -3.80 2.21 9.53
N ASP A 450 -4.61 1.28 10.03
CA ASP A 450 -4.92 0.01 9.35
C ASP A 450 -6.32 0.02 8.72
N ILE A 451 -6.36 -0.02 7.39
CA ILE A 451 -7.61 -0.18 6.64
C ILE A 451 -8.11 -1.63 6.71
N GLY A 452 -7.25 -2.62 6.95
CA GLY A 452 -7.50 -4.06 6.84
C GLY A 452 -8.35 -4.74 7.92
N GLY A 453 -8.48 -4.19 9.12
CA GLY A 453 -9.38 -4.66 10.18
C GLY A 453 -8.74 -5.17 11.48
N LYS A 454 -7.46 -4.90 11.76
CA LYS A 454 -6.82 -5.17 13.06
C LYS A 454 -6.12 -3.90 13.59
N THR A 455 -6.66 -3.32 14.66
CA THR A 455 -6.22 -2.00 15.14
C THR A 455 -4.85 -2.03 15.82
N GLY A 456 -3.88 -1.39 15.17
CA GLY A 456 -2.64 -0.91 15.77
C GLY A 456 -2.80 0.48 16.38
N ASN A 457 -1.87 0.89 17.24
CA ASN A 457 -1.90 2.18 17.94
C ASN A 457 -1.76 3.37 16.96
N ILE A 458 -2.67 4.35 16.94
CA ILE A 458 -2.60 5.60 16.12
C ILE A 458 -2.32 6.85 16.94
N ILE A 459 -1.47 7.70 16.37
CA ILE A 459 -1.49 9.18 16.51
C ILE A 459 -0.83 9.79 15.25
N GLY A 460 -1.10 11.06 14.86
CA GLY A 460 -0.81 11.53 13.48
C GLY A 460 0.23 12.66 13.30
N HIS A 461 1.23 12.38 12.46
CA HIS A 461 2.32 13.23 11.94
C HIS A 461 2.03 14.74 11.72
N GLU A 462 3.00 15.62 12.06
CA GLU A 462 3.08 17.03 11.59
C GLU A 462 4.47 17.46 11.13
N LYS A 463 4.58 17.95 9.90
CA LYS A 463 5.64 18.87 9.46
C LYS A 463 5.09 19.78 8.36
N SER A 464 3.84 20.16 8.59
CA SER A 464 2.92 20.90 7.75
C SER A 464 2.04 21.70 8.70
N GLU A 465 1.73 22.94 8.33
CA GLU A 465 0.52 23.59 8.82
C GLU A 465 -0.65 22.87 8.13
N ILE A 466 -1.67 22.45 8.89
CA ILE A 466 -2.76 21.56 8.44
C ILE A 466 -2.26 20.09 8.27
N PRO A 467 -3.07 19.04 8.60
CA PRO A 467 -2.65 17.64 8.52
C PRO A 467 -2.17 17.16 7.14
N ASP A 468 -1.24 16.20 7.15
CA ASP A 468 -0.81 15.40 5.98
C ASP A 468 -1.15 13.91 6.21
N PHE A 469 -2.09 13.29 5.50
CA PHE A 469 -3.16 13.84 4.65
C PHE A 469 -2.79 14.70 3.42
N VAL A 470 -1.73 14.35 2.68
CA VAL A 470 -1.63 14.66 1.23
C VAL A 470 -2.87 14.18 0.46
N SER A 471 -3.57 13.16 0.98
CA SER A 471 -4.89 12.70 0.53
C SER A 471 -6.04 13.05 1.49
N PHE A 472 -5.85 14.03 2.38
CA PHE A 472 -6.97 14.83 3.06
C PHE A 472 -6.94 16.10 2.10
N VAL A 473 -5.78 16.63 1.66
CA VAL A 473 -5.64 17.77 0.71
C VAL A 473 -5.90 17.39 -0.78
N ARG A 474 -6.63 16.31 -1.02
CA ARG A 474 -7.80 16.42 -1.91
C ARG A 474 -9.01 16.80 -1.05
N GLN A 475 -8.97 18.02 -0.51
CA GLN A 475 -10.15 18.67 0.06
C GLN A 475 -11.16 18.67 -1.09
N PHE A 476 -12.39 18.22 -0.84
CA PHE A 476 -13.31 17.77 -1.90
C PHE A 476 -13.92 18.97 -2.65
N ASP A 477 -13.07 19.65 -3.42
CA ASP A 477 -13.33 20.77 -4.34
C ASP A 477 -14.14 21.94 -3.73
N GLY A 478 -13.96 22.22 -2.42
CA GLY A 478 -14.67 23.27 -1.67
C GLY A 478 -13.78 24.09 -0.73
N VAL A 479 -14.15 25.37 -0.52
CA VAL A 479 -13.39 26.35 0.27
C VAL A 479 -13.72 26.24 1.77
N VAL A 480 -13.14 25.24 2.42
CA VAL A 480 -13.29 24.99 3.87
C VAL A 480 -12.13 25.61 4.66
N GLY A 481 -12.45 26.30 5.75
CA GLY A 481 -11.47 26.97 6.61
C GLY A 481 -10.58 26.00 7.41
N SER A 482 -9.32 26.36 7.61
CA SER A 482 -8.34 25.57 8.37
C SER A 482 -8.74 25.38 9.84
N THR A 483 -8.81 24.14 10.34
CA THR A 483 -9.10 23.86 11.75
C THR A 483 -8.04 24.47 12.68
N PRO A 484 -8.39 25.18 13.77
CA PRO A 484 -7.39 25.82 14.64
C PRO A 484 -6.52 24.82 15.41
N TYR A 485 -5.22 24.81 15.08
CA TYR A 485 -4.09 24.39 15.92
C TYR A 485 -4.27 23.10 16.77
N PRO A 486 -4.13 21.91 16.17
CA PRO A 486 -3.70 20.74 16.95
C PRO A 486 -2.30 20.99 17.57
N PRO A 487 -1.98 20.40 18.74
CA PRO A 487 -0.69 20.60 19.39
C PRO A 487 0.40 19.69 18.77
N LEU A 488 1.54 20.27 18.39
CA LEU A 488 2.63 19.59 17.68
C LEU A 488 3.29 18.45 18.48
N SER A 489 3.38 17.23 17.93
CA SER A 489 4.23 16.21 18.55
C SER A 489 5.68 16.63 18.43
N SER A 490 6.25 16.88 19.59
CA SER A 490 7.60 17.34 19.74
C SER A 490 8.25 16.56 20.87
N VAL A 491 9.49 16.16 20.65
CA VAL A 491 10.42 15.88 21.73
C VAL A 491 10.70 17.23 22.39
N ARG A 492 10.33 17.38 23.66
CA ARG A 492 10.54 18.60 24.43
C ARG A 492 11.47 18.30 25.60
N PHE A 493 12.47 19.15 25.77
CA PHE A 493 13.44 19.09 26.85
C PHE A 493 12.84 19.80 28.05
N ILE A 494 12.38 19.02 29.03
CA ILE A 494 11.66 19.55 30.19
C ILE A 494 12.64 20.21 31.17
N ARG A 495 12.26 21.36 31.71
CA ARG A 495 13.00 22.04 32.77
C ARG A 495 12.84 21.29 34.09
N MET A 496 13.86 20.57 34.55
CA MET A 496 13.76 19.74 35.78
C MET A 496 13.39 20.52 37.04
N THR A 497 13.67 21.83 37.11
CA THR A 497 13.31 22.68 38.26
C THR A 497 11.81 23.02 38.36
N ASP A 498 10.99 22.72 37.35
CA ASP A 498 9.54 23.01 37.35
C ASP A 498 8.67 21.78 37.70
N MET A 499 9.27 20.71 38.18
CA MET A 499 8.60 19.45 38.54
C MET A 499 7.79 19.53 39.86
N LYS A 500 6.75 20.38 39.88
CA LYS A 500 5.98 20.74 41.08
C LYS A 500 4.74 19.85 41.31
N ASN A 501 3.91 19.64 40.28
CA ASN A 501 2.61 19.00 40.45
C ASN A 501 2.67 17.49 40.17
N TRP A 502 2.38 16.70 41.21
CA TRP A 502 2.44 15.23 41.19
C TRP A 502 1.22 14.61 41.87
N LYS A 503 0.59 13.63 41.23
CA LYS A 503 -0.50 12.81 41.79
C LYS A 503 -0.07 11.36 41.91
N ARG A 504 -0.51 10.65 42.95
CA ARG A 504 -0.31 9.20 43.07
C ARG A 504 -0.92 8.48 41.86
N LEU A 505 -0.18 7.57 41.25
CA LEU A 505 -0.64 6.81 40.10
C LEU A 505 -1.62 5.71 40.57
N ASP A 506 -2.85 5.73 40.05
CA ASP A 506 -3.79 4.62 40.17
C ASP A 506 -3.71 3.79 38.88
N VAL A 507 -3.09 2.61 38.97
CA VAL A 507 -2.81 1.75 37.81
C VAL A 507 -4.12 1.27 37.14
N PRO A 508 -5.14 0.76 37.87
CA PRO A 508 -6.49 0.55 37.34
C PRO A 508 -7.08 1.71 36.54
N SER A 509 -7.18 2.93 37.10
CA SER A 509 -7.74 4.08 36.37
C SER A 509 -6.88 4.51 35.19
N PHE A 510 -5.54 4.40 35.30
CA PHE A 510 -4.62 4.70 34.21
C PHE A 510 -4.84 3.79 32.99
N TRP A 511 -4.94 2.46 33.21
CA TRP A 511 -5.24 1.52 32.12
C TRP A 511 -6.67 1.65 31.61
N LYS A 512 -7.64 2.00 32.48
CA LYS A 512 -9.00 2.34 32.05
C LYS A 512 -9.01 3.55 31.10
N GLN A 513 -8.29 4.62 31.42
CA GLN A 513 -8.15 5.79 30.54
C GLN A 513 -7.45 5.43 29.22
N LYS A 514 -6.36 4.65 29.26
CA LYS A 514 -5.68 4.15 28.04
C LYS A 514 -6.63 3.41 27.11
N ASN A 515 -7.38 2.45 27.66
CA ASN A 515 -8.33 1.64 26.90
C ASN A 515 -9.51 2.48 26.38
N ALA A 516 -9.94 3.49 27.12
CA ALA A 516 -11.00 4.41 26.71
C ALA A 516 -10.55 5.36 25.57
N ILE A 517 -9.29 5.80 25.56
CA ILE A 517 -8.69 6.54 24.44
C ILE A 517 -8.50 5.63 23.23
N ARG A 518 -8.04 4.38 23.42
CA ARG A 518 -8.00 3.38 22.34
C ARG A 518 -9.39 3.20 21.70
N LYS A 519 -10.45 2.99 22.49
CA LYS A 519 -11.83 2.91 21.97
C LYS A 519 -12.23 4.16 21.17
N TYR A 520 -11.86 5.35 21.61
CA TYR A 520 -12.13 6.61 20.90
C TYR A 520 -11.41 6.68 19.55
N THR A 521 -10.15 6.21 19.51
CA THR A 521 -9.34 6.06 18.29
C THR A 521 -9.92 5.01 17.34
N ASP A 522 -10.32 3.85 17.86
CA ASP A 522 -10.95 2.78 17.08
C ASP A 522 -12.26 3.27 16.43
N VAL A 523 -13.08 4.05 17.16
CA VAL A 523 -14.28 4.72 16.61
C VAL A 523 -13.93 5.79 15.57
N ASN A 524 -12.86 6.56 15.77
CA ASN A 524 -12.37 7.49 14.73
C ASN A 524 -11.95 6.76 13.45
N ASN A 525 -11.38 5.55 13.55
CA ASN A 525 -11.04 4.73 12.38
C ASN A 525 -12.27 4.21 11.65
N GLU A 526 -13.35 3.85 12.34
CA GLU A 526 -14.62 3.49 11.70
C GLU A 526 -15.23 4.66 10.94
N TYR A 527 -15.23 5.86 11.53
CA TYR A 527 -15.62 7.09 10.83
C TYR A 527 -14.72 7.35 9.62
N LEU A 528 -13.39 7.32 9.75
CA LEU A 528 -12.46 7.51 8.63
C LEU A 528 -12.67 6.51 7.48
N LYS A 529 -12.97 5.23 7.77
CA LYS A 529 -13.28 4.24 6.74
C LYS A 529 -14.54 4.61 5.97
N PHE A 530 -15.56 5.14 6.64
CA PHE A 530 -16.75 5.68 5.99
C PHE A 530 -16.43 6.91 5.12
N PHE A 531 -15.66 7.91 5.60
CA PHE A 531 -15.24 9.06 4.79
C PHE A 531 -14.45 8.66 3.53
N ILE A 532 -13.49 7.74 3.67
CA ILE A 532 -12.60 7.33 2.58
C ILE A 532 -13.35 6.48 1.54
N ARG A 533 -14.24 5.58 1.98
CA ARG A 533 -14.94 4.65 1.07
C ARG A 533 -16.30 5.15 0.58
N GLY A 534 -17.01 6.03 1.29
CA GLY A 534 -18.31 6.63 0.91
C GLY A 534 -19.51 5.67 0.81
N SER A 535 -19.25 4.38 0.62
CA SER A 535 -20.25 3.34 0.39
C SER A 535 -21.10 3.02 1.61
N TYR A 536 -22.42 2.97 1.41
CA TYR A 536 -23.39 2.50 2.41
C TYR A 536 -23.06 1.10 2.96
N GLY A 537 -22.58 0.18 2.11
CA GLY A 537 -22.22 -1.18 2.51
C GLY A 537 -21.11 -1.26 3.58
N GLU A 538 -20.18 -0.30 3.61
CA GLU A 538 -19.15 -0.23 4.65
C GLU A 538 -19.71 0.30 5.97
N ALA A 539 -20.69 1.21 5.94
CA ALA A 539 -21.42 1.62 7.13
C ALA A 539 -22.26 0.45 7.71
N LEU A 540 -22.81 -0.43 6.87
CA LEU A 540 -23.46 -1.68 7.32
C LEU A 540 -22.49 -2.69 7.95
N ARG A 541 -21.23 -2.71 7.51
CA ARG A 541 -20.16 -3.59 8.04
C ARG A 541 -19.48 -3.03 9.29
N SER A 542 -19.51 -1.71 9.48
CA SER A 542 -18.98 -1.02 10.67
C SER A 542 -19.74 -1.40 11.94
N PHE A 543 -18.99 -1.68 13.01
CA PHE A 543 -19.55 -1.94 14.34
C PHE A 543 -20.29 -0.72 14.87
N ARG A 544 -19.74 0.49 14.71
CA ARG A 544 -20.37 1.75 15.13
C ARG A 544 -21.56 2.16 14.26
N LEU A 545 -21.40 2.13 12.93
CA LEU A 545 -22.36 2.73 11.99
C LEU A 545 -23.50 1.79 11.57
N SER A 546 -23.35 0.47 11.74
CA SER A 546 -24.36 -0.49 11.24
C SER A 546 -25.74 -0.29 11.86
N GLY A 547 -25.84 0.18 13.10
CA GLY A 547 -27.11 0.54 13.74
C GLY A 547 -27.84 1.72 13.07
N ILE A 548 -27.09 2.67 12.49
CA ILE A 548 -27.65 3.78 11.71
C ILE A 548 -27.98 3.26 10.31
N ALA A 549 -27.02 2.62 9.64
CA ALA A 549 -27.15 2.14 8.27
C ALA A 549 -28.35 1.17 8.11
N ARG A 550 -28.59 0.26 9.05
CA ARG A 550 -29.73 -0.69 9.00
C ARG A 550 -31.10 -0.01 8.90
N LYS A 551 -31.28 1.21 9.43
CA LYS A 551 -32.54 1.96 9.30
C LYS A 551 -32.90 2.24 7.84
N TYR A 552 -31.89 2.52 7.02
CA TYR A 552 -32.03 2.89 5.62
C TYR A 552 -31.96 1.67 4.67
N LYS A 553 -31.79 0.45 5.20
CA LYS A 553 -31.60 -0.76 4.40
C LYS A 553 -32.74 -0.98 3.40
N ASN A 554 -33.98 -0.86 3.86
CA ASN A 554 -35.13 -1.02 2.98
C ASN A 554 -35.24 0.07 1.91
N ASP A 555 -34.70 1.27 2.17
CA ASP A 555 -34.71 2.39 1.23
C ASP A 555 -33.55 2.32 0.21
N PHE A 556 -32.44 1.64 0.51
CA PHE A 556 -31.26 1.54 -0.38
C PHE A 556 -31.05 0.18 -1.04
N GLU A 557 -31.56 -0.93 -0.46
CA GLU A 557 -31.39 -2.29 -1.01
C GLU A 557 -32.71 -2.90 -1.54
N SER A 558 -33.87 -2.46 -1.04
CA SER A 558 -35.14 -3.20 -1.20
C SER A 558 -36.30 -2.43 -1.85
N ARG A 559 -36.14 -1.14 -2.14
CA ARG A 559 -37.19 -0.28 -2.72
C ARG A 559 -36.73 0.32 -4.04
N HIS A 560 -37.61 0.24 -5.04
CA HIS A 560 -37.55 1.16 -6.18
C HIS A 560 -37.97 2.56 -5.71
N ILE A 561 -37.07 3.53 -5.85
CA ILE A 561 -37.31 4.93 -5.50
C ILE A 561 -36.77 5.84 -6.60
N SER A 562 -37.34 7.05 -6.72
CA SER A 562 -36.81 8.08 -7.62
C SER A 562 -35.43 8.54 -7.15
N ARG A 563 -34.63 9.09 -8.06
CA ARG A 563 -33.32 9.64 -7.74
C ARG A 563 -33.43 10.74 -6.68
N SER A 564 -34.40 11.64 -6.88
CA SER A 564 -34.78 12.70 -5.95
C SER A 564 -35.20 12.22 -4.56
N SER A 565 -35.74 10.98 -4.45
CA SER A 565 -36.05 10.34 -3.16
C SER A 565 -34.83 9.69 -2.52
N PHE A 566 -33.96 9.06 -3.33
CA PHE A 566 -32.71 8.46 -2.86
C PHE A 566 -31.74 9.52 -2.29
N GLU A 567 -31.55 10.63 -2.99
CA GLU A 567 -30.64 11.71 -2.55
C GLU A 567 -31.06 12.27 -1.19
N ARG A 568 -32.36 12.55 -0.98
CA ARG A 568 -32.92 12.96 0.34
C ARG A 568 -32.76 11.90 1.44
N ARG A 569 -32.87 10.61 1.10
CA ARG A 569 -32.67 9.50 2.06
C ARG A 569 -31.20 9.33 2.43
N TYR A 570 -30.29 9.50 1.48
CA TYR A 570 -28.86 9.48 1.71
C TYR A 570 -28.42 10.70 2.53
N GLU A 571 -28.95 11.89 2.26
CA GLU A 571 -28.73 13.09 3.09
C GLU A 571 -29.15 12.85 4.56
N ALA A 572 -30.36 12.32 4.80
CA ALA A 572 -30.83 12.00 6.15
C ALA A 572 -29.92 10.98 6.87
N PHE A 573 -29.44 9.95 6.15
CA PHE A 573 -28.45 9.00 6.66
C PHE A 573 -27.13 9.69 7.05
N VAL A 574 -26.60 10.58 6.20
CA VAL A 574 -25.38 11.37 6.47
C VAL A 574 -25.57 12.32 7.67
N ILE A 575 -26.76 12.91 7.84
CA ILE A 575 -27.14 13.72 9.01
C ILE A 575 -27.12 12.87 10.31
N GLU A 576 -27.64 11.65 10.30
CA GLU A 576 -27.56 10.76 11.47
C GLU A 576 -26.12 10.37 11.82
N VAL A 577 -25.27 10.14 10.82
CA VAL A 577 -23.85 9.86 11.01
C VAL A 577 -23.13 11.07 11.65
N LEU A 578 -23.40 12.29 11.18
CA LEU A 578 -22.92 13.53 11.82
C LEU A 578 -23.40 13.66 13.27
N HIS A 579 -24.67 13.34 13.53
CA HIS A 579 -25.25 13.41 14.87
C HIS A 579 -24.54 12.45 15.84
N SER A 580 -24.23 11.23 15.37
CA SER A 580 -23.42 10.26 16.12
C SER A 580 -22.02 10.80 16.44
N MET A 581 -21.30 11.34 15.45
CA MET A 581 -19.98 11.95 15.67
C MET A 581 -20.04 13.06 16.73
N ARG A 582 -21.03 13.97 16.63
CA ARG A 582 -21.21 15.10 17.55
C ARG A 582 -21.51 14.67 18.98
N ILE A 583 -22.38 13.67 19.18
CA ILE A 583 -22.73 13.14 20.51
C ILE A 583 -21.50 12.55 21.20
N ASP A 584 -20.67 11.80 20.47
CA ASP A 584 -19.51 11.11 21.04
C ASP A 584 -18.28 12.01 21.17
N MET A 585 -18.24 13.16 20.49
CA MET A 585 -17.04 14.02 20.39
C MET A 585 -16.49 14.48 21.74
N ASN A 586 -17.36 14.70 22.73
CA ASN A 586 -16.99 15.08 24.09
C ASN A 586 -17.08 13.92 25.11
N LYS A 587 -17.24 12.67 24.64
CA LYS A 587 -17.39 11.49 25.49
C LYS A 587 -16.19 10.55 25.37
N LEU A 588 -15.74 10.01 26.50
CA LEU A 588 -14.75 8.95 26.56
C LEU A 588 -15.39 7.74 27.27
N ASP A 589 -15.49 6.61 26.56
CA ASP A 589 -16.21 5.40 27.00
C ASP A 589 -17.64 5.69 27.53
N GLY A 590 -18.36 6.56 26.82
CA GLY A 590 -19.73 6.99 27.16
C GLY A 590 -19.86 8.14 28.17
N LEU A 591 -18.82 8.41 28.95
CA LEU A 591 -18.82 9.46 29.98
C LEU A 591 -18.32 10.80 29.43
N TYR A 592 -18.94 11.90 29.83
CA TYR A 592 -18.34 13.24 29.65
C TYR A 592 -17.13 13.37 30.59
N ILE A 593 -15.93 13.44 30.03
CA ILE A 593 -14.68 13.60 30.81
C ILE A 593 -14.09 14.98 30.52
N SER A 594 -14.00 15.79 31.57
CA SER A 594 -13.32 17.09 31.53
C SER A 594 -11.79 16.88 31.48
N PRO A 595 -11.01 17.66 30.72
CA PRO A 595 -9.59 17.37 30.44
C PRO A 595 -8.69 17.27 31.69
N ASP A 596 -9.02 17.96 32.77
CA ASP A 596 -8.35 17.89 34.07
C ASP A 596 -8.36 16.47 34.68
N LYS A 597 -9.45 15.72 34.46
CA LYS A 597 -9.64 14.35 34.97
C LYS A 597 -8.90 13.29 34.16
N ILE A 598 -8.43 13.63 32.96
CA ILE A 598 -7.52 12.79 32.17
C ILE A 598 -6.10 13.01 32.70
N TYR A 599 -5.32 11.95 32.89
CA TYR A 599 -3.90 12.08 33.22
C TYR A 599 -3.16 12.88 32.14
N SER A 600 -2.32 13.84 32.53
CA SER A 600 -1.51 14.73 31.66
C SER A 600 -0.94 14.04 30.42
N ILE A 601 -0.31 12.89 30.67
CA ILE A 601 0.35 11.89 29.82
C ILE A 601 -0.53 11.32 28.68
N TYR A 602 -1.84 11.57 28.76
CA TYR A 602 -2.90 11.21 27.82
C TYR A 602 -3.72 12.40 27.32
N ARG A 603 -3.61 13.60 27.92
CA ARG A 603 -4.38 14.80 27.51
C ARG A 603 -4.08 15.18 26.05
N GLY A 604 -2.82 15.12 25.63
CA GLY A 604 -2.41 15.39 24.24
C GLY A 604 -3.01 14.41 23.23
N GLU A 605 -3.00 13.11 23.55
CA GLU A 605 -3.56 12.06 22.68
C GLU A 605 -5.08 12.21 22.53
N PHE A 606 -5.79 12.49 23.64
CA PHE A 606 -7.22 12.75 23.58
C PHE A 606 -7.55 14.05 22.82
N ALA A 607 -6.78 15.13 23.03
CA ALA A 607 -6.95 16.38 22.30
C ALA A 607 -6.77 16.21 20.78
N TYR A 608 -5.73 15.48 20.36
CA TYR A 608 -5.52 15.10 18.96
C TYR A 608 -6.72 14.32 18.40
N GLN A 609 -7.15 13.24 19.07
CA GLN A 609 -8.26 12.41 18.59
C GLN A 609 -9.58 13.18 18.52
N LYS A 610 -9.82 14.12 19.45
CA LYS A 610 -10.97 15.02 19.41
C LYS A 610 -10.89 16.03 18.26
N ALA A 611 -9.73 16.64 18.00
CA ALA A 611 -9.54 17.58 16.88
C ALA A 611 -9.71 16.89 15.51
N LEU A 612 -9.27 15.65 15.39
CA LEU A 612 -9.51 14.79 14.22
C LEU A 612 -11.02 14.56 14.00
N ARG A 613 -11.79 14.25 15.06
CA ARG A 613 -13.25 14.08 14.96
C ARG A 613 -13.98 15.38 14.66
N GLN A 614 -13.54 16.51 15.23
CA GLN A 614 -14.10 17.83 14.92
C GLN A 614 -13.92 18.17 13.44
N SER A 615 -12.70 17.98 12.90
CA SER A 615 -12.41 18.22 11.48
C SER A 615 -13.28 17.35 10.56
N MET A 616 -13.40 16.05 10.87
CA MET A 616 -14.31 15.13 10.18
C MET A 616 -15.78 15.61 10.21
N TYR A 617 -16.26 16.04 11.38
CA TYR A 617 -17.63 16.52 11.58
C TYR A 617 -17.92 17.80 10.78
N ASP A 618 -17.02 18.80 10.82
CA ASP A 618 -17.24 20.07 10.12
C ASP A 618 -17.23 19.89 8.60
N TYR A 619 -16.30 19.09 8.06
CA TYR A 619 -16.26 18.77 6.62
C TYR A 619 -17.59 18.16 6.11
N MET A 620 -18.13 17.12 6.77
CA MET A 620 -19.41 16.54 6.35
C MET A 620 -20.60 17.51 6.55
N LYS A 621 -20.51 18.44 7.50
CA LYS A 621 -21.54 19.46 7.77
C LYS A 621 -21.55 20.56 6.71
N GLU A 622 -20.40 20.99 6.22
CA GLU A 622 -20.29 21.95 5.10
C GLU A 622 -20.71 21.29 3.78
N TYR A 623 -20.30 20.04 3.55
CA TYR A 623 -20.72 19.26 2.38
C TYR A 623 -22.26 19.15 2.25
N ILE A 624 -22.99 18.93 3.35
CA ILE A 624 -24.48 18.93 3.33
C ILE A 624 -25.02 20.32 2.98
N LYS A 625 -24.45 21.38 3.56
CA LYS A 625 -24.86 22.77 3.31
C LYS A 625 -24.70 23.16 1.83
N ASP A 626 -23.71 22.60 1.15
CA ASP A 626 -23.43 22.85 -0.27
C ASP A 626 -24.24 21.93 -1.21
N GLY A 627 -25.09 21.03 -0.68
CA GLY A 627 -26.15 20.31 -1.39
C GLY A 627 -25.70 19.23 -2.39
N ASN A 628 -24.41 19.09 -2.66
CA ASN A 628 -23.83 18.16 -3.64
C ASN A 628 -23.77 16.71 -3.12
N VAL A 629 -24.89 16.17 -2.59
CA VAL A 629 -24.98 14.82 -1.99
C VAL A 629 -24.39 13.73 -2.91
N THR A 630 -24.56 13.91 -4.22
CA THR A 630 -24.04 13.09 -5.33
C THR A 630 -22.54 12.76 -5.29
N ALA A 631 -21.66 13.59 -4.72
CA ALA A 631 -20.21 13.31 -4.73
C ALA A 631 -19.76 12.16 -3.78
N PHE A 632 -20.62 11.65 -2.90
CA PHE A 632 -20.43 10.38 -2.17
C PHE A 632 -21.00 9.16 -2.93
N ILE A 633 -21.72 9.38 -4.04
CA ILE A 633 -22.49 8.36 -4.78
C ILE A 633 -21.86 8.15 -6.16
N ASP A 634 -20.66 7.57 -6.19
CA ASP A 634 -19.91 7.32 -7.44
C ASP A 634 -20.26 5.94 -8.03
N GLN A 635 -21.32 5.91 -8.83
CA GLN A 635 -21.93 4.76 -9.54
C GLN A 635 -22.86 3.88 -8.67
N GLY A 636 -23.82 3.21 -9.32
CA GLY A 636 -24.91 2.44 -8.70
C GLY A 636 -26.32 2.99 -8.97
N ILE A 637 -26.46 4.28 -9.33
CA ILE A 637 -27.74 4.86 -9.81
C ILE A 637 -27.95 4.49 -11.29
N ASN A 638 -28.41 3.26 -11.53
CA ASN A 638 -28.94 2.83 -12.84
C ASN A 638 -30.38 3.33 -13.00
N VAL A 639 -30.53 4.63 -13.29
CA VAL A 639 -31.82 5.30 -13.54
C VAL A 639 -31.97 5.58 -15.04
N ASN A 640 -32.94 4.91 -15.65
CA ASN A 640 -33.22 5.01 -17.09
C ASN A 640 -33.99 6.30 -17.43
N GLY A 641 -33.28 7.43 -17.46
CA GLY A 641 -33.83 8.75 -17.76
C GLY A 641 -34.39 9.50 -16.56
N ASN A 642 -34.71 10.79 -16.75
CA ASN A 642 -35.04 11.72 -15.68
C ASN A 642 -36.23 11.26 -14.82
N ASP A 643 -35.94 10.94 -13.55
CA ASP A 643 -36.86 10.48 -12.50
C ASP A 643 -37.69 9.20 -12.79
N SER A 644 -37.26 8.37 -13.75
CA SER A 644 -37.70 6.96 -13.83
C SER A 644 -37.31 6.18 -12.58
N GLY A 645 -38.24 5.40 -12.02
CA GLY A 645 -37.92 4.46 -10.93
C GLY A 645 -36.97 3.35 -11.39
N GLY A 646 -35.84 3.18 -10.69
CA GLY A 646 -34.80 2.19 -11.00
C GLY A 646 -34.47 1.26 -9.83
N THR A 647 -33.57 0.30 -10.04
CA THR A 647 -33.02 -0.58 -9.00
C THR A 647 -31.62 -0.11 -8.62
N ILE A 648 -31.44 0.40 -7.40
CA ILE A 648 -30.15 0.95 -6.94
C ILE A 648 -29.31 -0.19 -6.36
N ASN A 649 -28.81 -1.07 -7.25
CA ASN A 649 -27.98 -2.20 -6.85
C ASN A 649 -26.56 -1.76 -6.50
N ASN A 650 -26.18 -1.94 -5.22
CA ASN A 650 -24.85 -1.72 -4.66
C ASN A 650 -24.26 -0.31 -4.86
N VAL A 651 -24.45 0.56 -3.86
CA VAL A 651 -23.72 1.83 -3.71
C VAL A 651 -22.26 1.56 -3.28
N ASN A 652 -21.47 1.06 -4.21
CA ASN A 652 -20.00 1.04 -4.15
C ASN A 652 -19.47 2.39 -4.64
N ARG A 653 -18.34 2.86 -4.09
CA ARG A 653 -17.65 4.04 -4.62
C ARG A 653 -16.74 3.65 -5.78
N GLY A 654 -16.94 4.28 -6.93
CA GLY A 654 -15.99 4.26 -8.05
C GLY A 654 -14.57 4.62 -7.62
N GLY A 655 -13.58 3.86 -8.08
CA GLY A 655 -12.17 4.17 -7.84
C GLY A 655 -11.83 5.55 -8.42
N ILE A 656 -11.12 6.38 -7.66
CA ILE A 656 -10.85 7.79 -7.97
C ILE A 656 -10.40 7.96 -9.42
N LYS A 657 -11.30 8.43 -10.29
CA LYS A 657 -10.92 8.91 -11.62
C LYS A 657 -9.97 10.10 -11.41
N ARG A 658 -8.77 9.99 -11.98
CA ARG A 658 -7.85 11.13 -12.08
C ARG A 658 -8.58 12.21 -12.90
N GLY A 659 -8.44 13.45 -12.46
CA GLY A 659 -9.40 14.51 -12.77
C GLY A 659 -9.59 14.72 -14.27
N THR A 660 -10.84 14.91 -14.69
CA THR A 660 -11.15 15.65 -15.91
C THR A 660 -10.44 17.00 -15.84
N ASN A 661 -9.65 17.33 -16.87
CA ASN A 661 -8.94 18.61 -16.92
C ASN A 661 -9.95 19.75 -17.02
N ILE A 662 -10.23 20.42 -15.90
CA ILE A 662 -10.90 21.73 -15.90
C ILE A 662 -9.91 22.71 -16.52
N LYS A 663 -10.11 23.04 -17.80
CA LYS A 663 -9.43 24.15 -18.43
C LYS A 663 -9.95 25.45 -17.81
N TYR A 664 -9.14 26.09 -16.98
CA TYR A 664 -9.36 27.48 -16.61
C TYR A 664 -9.40 28.36 -17.87
N LYS A 665 -10.22 29.42 -17.80
CA LYS A 665 -10.37 30.44 -18.81
C LYS A 665 -10.48 31.80 -18.12
#